data_AF-A0A1M6DNE1-F1
#
_entry.id   AF-A0A1M6DNE1-F1
#
_cell.length_a   1.000
_cell.length_b   1.000
_cell.length_c   1.000
_cell.angle_alpha   90.00
_cell.angle_beta   90.00
_cell.angle_gamma   90.00
#
_symmetry.space_group_name_H-M   'P 1'
#
loop_
_entity.id
_entity.type
_entity.pdbx_description
1 polymer ?
#
loop_
_entity_poly.entity_id
_entity_poly.type
_entity_poly.pdbx_seq_one_letter_code
_entity_poly.pdbx_strand_id
1 'polypeptide(L)'
;MKNFIKDLNEKIMILDGAMGTEIQKRFEDPGINPELLNITQPDLIKSIHRDYEKAGSNIITSNTFGANGYKLEKSGYSVEEVVSRGIKNVKESTNAYCALDIGPIGVLINNDTKYDFDFAYGIFKEQIIAGRDAGCDLVLIETMTDIYEAKAAVLAAKENSDLPVICSMTLQENGRTLTGTDIVTIVSILESLGTDVIGLNCSFGPDEMIPFIEEMVKYSSKNIIVQPNAGLPKMIDGVTVFDLGPEEYASTMARIKDLGVNVLGGCCGTTPDHIRAFKDNIKDFSPTEVVKKDYTFVSSSTKTIVVDGIAIIGERINPTGKKKLKEAIKNHDLEYIAGLAKKQEKEGADILDINVGVPGIDESKTMEDVIMEVSKHSTLPLQIDSSDYDAIENALRKYNGKAMVNSVNGKQESLENILPLIQKYGCCVVGLTMDDDGIPGKSSERFDIAKKIVEEAEKYGIERKDIFIDCLTLTASAQQEDVFDTLVALSRVKKEIGAKTCLGVSNVSFGLPERDLLTTAFLTSALAMGLDAPIMNPASESSMDAIRAFKVLKNIDRDSADYIEFYKDTSRTTKETAEKPIPESEMTLDHAIINALKVKAAEITKELLEKKTSIEIINEYIAPALDKVGSKYETGEIFLPQLLLSAETVQNIFKIIKESSKTNATVDRNKRVILATVQGDVHDIGKGIVKMLLDNYGFDVVDLGKDVPIADVVKVAKEENIKLVGLSALMTTTVANMKKTIEAINRDIPDAKIMVGGAVLTEEYSREINANFYGKDALAAVALVKQFYSEQ
;
A
#
# COMPACT_ATOMS: atom_id res chain seq x y z
N MET A 1 5.38 33.81 15.37
CA MET A 1 4.67 32.82 14.53
C MET A 1 5.19 31.46 14.95
N LYS A 2 4.31 30.49 15.23
CA LYS A 2 4.73 29.13 15.57
C LYS A 2 5.46 28.52 14.37
N ASN A 3 6.61 27.87 14.57
CA ASN A 3 7.36 27.21 13.50
C ASN A 3 7.63 25.77 13.94
N PHE A 4 6.75 24.86 13.51
CA PHE A 4 6.77 23.47 13.93
C PHE A 4 8.07 22.75 13.56
N ILE A 5 8.56 22.94 12.33
CA ILE A 5 9.80 22.30 11.85
C ILE A 5 11.03 22.77 12.64
N LYS A 6 11.09 24.07 12.95
CA LYS A 6 12.15 24.60 13.81
C LYS A 6 12.07 23.99 15.22
N ASP A 7 10.86 23.95 15.78
CA ASP A 7 10.61 23.44 17.12
C ASP A 7 10.95 21.94 17.25
N LEU A 8 10.69 21.12 16.22
CA LEU A 8 11.08 19.70 16.18
C LEU A 8 12.58 19.46 16.39
N ASN A 9 13.41 20.39 15.92
CA ASN A 9 14.87 20.31 16.06
C ASN A 9 15.37 20.83 17.43
N GLU A 10 14.57 21.64 18.12
CA GLU A 10 14.97 22.31 19.36
C GLU A 10 14.39 21.65 20.62
N LYS A 11 13.27 20.91 20.49
CA LYS A 11 12.59 20.25 21.62
C LYS A 11 11.89 18.96 21.19
N ILE A 12 11.71 18.06 22.15
CA ILE A 12 10.87 16.88 21.96
C ILE A 12 9.42 17.33 21.91
N MET A 13 8.70 16.94 20.87
CA MET A 13 7.31 17.35 20.68
C MET A 13 6.38 16.28 21.26
N ILE A 14 5.51 16.72 22.15
CA ILE A 14 4.52 15.86 22.80
C ILE A 14 3.15 16.09 22.15
N LEU A 15 2.59 15.05 21.53
CA LEU A 15 1.21 15.03 21.06
C LEU A 15 0.27 14.65 22.21
N ASP A 16 -1.03 14.89 22.05
CA ASP A 16 -2.04 14.45 23.02
C ASP A 16 -2.30 12.93 22.98
N GLY A 17 -3.27 12.51 23.80
CA GLY A 17 -3.77 11.14 23.85
C GLY A 17 -5.11 11.00 23.14
N ALA A 18 -5.83 9.92 23.42
CA ALA A 18 -7.10 9.65 22.75
C ALA A 18 -8.21 10.68 23.02
N MET A 19 -8.86 11.16 21.96
CA MET A 19 -10.11 11.91 22.02
C MET A 19 -11.32 11.00 22.27
N GLY A 20 -11.44 9.92 21.49
CA GLY A 20 -12.62 9.03 21.53
C GLY A 20 -12.89 8.41 22.89
N THR A 21 -11.87 7.80 23.53
CA THR A 21 -12.03 7.19 24.86
C THR A 21 -12.27 8.23 25.96
N GLU A 22 -11.81 9.47 25.78
CA GLU A 22 -12.06 10.56 26.73
C GLU A 22 -13.49 11.13 26.59
N ILE A 23 -14.06 11.12 25.37
CA ILE A 23 -15.49 11.41 25.14
C ILE A 23 -16.35 10.35 25.82
N GLN A 24 -16.06 9.06 25.61
CA GLN A 24 -16.83 7.95 26.20
C GLN A 24 -16.94 8.03 27.73
N LYS A 25 -15.89 8.51 28.41
CA LYS A 25 -15.89 8.69 29.88
C LYS A 25 -16.77 9.85 30.36
N ARG A 26 -17.02 10.83 29.51
CA ARG A 26 -17.67 12.11 29.86
C ARG A 26 -19.06 12.28 29.24
N PHE A 27 -19.40 11.47 28.24
CA PHE A 27 -20.63 11.59 27.48
C PHE A 27 -21.28 10.22 27.27
N GLU A 28 -22.47 10.04 27.84
CA GLU A 28 -23.23 8.78 27.77
C GLU A 28 -24.09 8.70 26.49
N ASP A 29 -23.44 8.62 25.34
CA ASP A 29 -24.08 8.19 24.09
C ASP A 29 -23.08 7.43 23.21
N PRO A 30 -23.08 6.08 23.24
CA PRO A 30 -22.12 5.28 22.49
C PRO A 30 -22.34 5.31 20.97
N GLY A 31 -23.47 5.85 20.49
CA GLY A 31 -23.83 5.86 19.06
C GLY A 31 -23.61 7.18 18.34
N ILE A 32 -23.23 8.25 19.04
CA ILE A 32 -23.02 9.55 18.41
C ILE A 32 -21.71 9.55 17.62
N ASN A 33 -21.75 10.14 16.43
CA ASN A 33 -20.53 10.46 15.69
C ASN A 33 -19.71 11.49 16.52
N PRO A 34 -18.49 11.14 16.97
CA PRO A 34 -17.71 11.99 17.87
C PRO A 34 -17.43 13.38 17.31
N GLU A 35 -17.23 13.50 16.00
CA GLU A 35 -16.90 14.77 15.35
C GLU A 35 -18.06 15.77 15.39
N LEU A 36 -19.32 15.29 15.44
CA LEU A 36 -20.49 16.18 15.59
C LEU A 36 -20.56 16.89 16.95
N LEU A 37 -19.88 16.34 17.97
CA LEU A 37 -19.75 16.99 19.28
C LEU A 37 -18.99 18.30 19.21
N ASN A 38 -18.23 18.57 18.13
CA ASN A 38 -17.64 19.88 17.90
C ASN A 38 -18.69 20.99 17.90
N ILE A 39 -19.87 20.69 17.37
CA ILE A 39 -20.98 21.64 17.20
C ILE A 39 -21.97 21.50 18.35
N THR A 40 -22.35 20.27 18.71
CA THR A 40 -23.42 20.02 19.68
C THR A 40 -22.96 20.10 21.14
N GLN A 41 -21.69 19.80 21.41
CA GLN A 41 -21.10 19.81 22.76
C GLN A 41 -19.70 20.46 22.79
N PRO A 42 -19.54 21.70 22.29
CA PRO A 42 -18.21 22.32 22.12
C PRO A 42 -17.44 22.47 23.44
N ASP A 43 -18.12 22.75 24.54
CA ASP A 43 -17.46 22.96 25.84
C ASP A 43 -16.86 21.67 26.41
N LEU A 44 -17.48 20.52 26.12
CA LEU A 44 -16.95 19.20 26.43
C LEU A 44 -15.64 18.97 25.67
N ILE A 45 -15.65 19.16 24.35
CA ILE A 45 -14.46 18.96 23.50
C ILE A 45 -13.32 19.89 23.93
N LYS A 46 -13.62 21.17 24.15
CA LYS A 46 -12.65 22.15 24.69
C LYS A 46 -12.09 21.75 26.06
N SER A 47 -12.87 21.07 26.90
CA SER A 47 -12.39 20.61 28.21
C SER A 47 -11.32 19.54 28.05
N ILE A 48 -11.52 18.59 27.14
CA ILE A 48 -10.56 17.52 26.83
C ILE A 48 -9.25 18.12 26.30
N HIS A 49 -9.32 19.05 25.35
CA HIS A 49 -8.14 19.75 24.83
C HIS A 49 -7.34 20.47 25.94
N ARG A 50 -8.02 21.17 26.85
CA ARG A 50 -7.36 21.82 28.01
C ARG A 50 -6.71 20.82 28.94
N ASP A 51 -7.32 19.66 29.15
CA ASP A 51 -6.77 18.63 30.03
C ASP A 51 -5.46 18.08 29.46
N TYR A 52 -5.38 17.86 28.14
CA TYR A 52 -4.14 17.44 27.47
C TYR A 52 -3.07 18.53 27.42
N GLU A 53 -3.42 19.79 27.15
CA GLU A 53 -2.45 20.90 27.23
C GLU A 53 -1.87 21.03 28.65
N LYS A 54 -2.71 20.92 29.69
CA LYS A 54 -2.27 20.94 31.10
C LYS A 54 -1.40 19.73 31.45
N ALA A 55 -1.69 18.55 30.89
CA ALA A 55 -0.85 17.37 31.03
C ALA A 55 0.52 17.57 30.37
N GLY A 56 0.58 18.42 29.34
CA GLY A 56 1.82 18.94 28.81
C GLY A 56 2.04 18.75 27.33
N SER A 57 0.99 18.39 26.59
CA SER A 57 1.04 18.29 25.13
C SER A 57 1.41 19.63 24.49
N ASN A 58 2.31 19.56 23.51
CA ASN A 58 2.69 20.67 22.64
C ASN A 58 1.82 20.73 21.39
N ILE A 59 1.25 19.61 20.99
CA ILE A 59 0.37 19.47 19.83
C ILE A 59 -0.95 18.88 20.34
N ILE A 60 -2.07 19.44 19.90
CA ILE A 60 -3.42 18.98 20.18
C ILE A 60 -4.08 18.60 18.86
N THR A 61 -4.60 17.38 18.79
CA THR A 61 -5.40 16.90 17.66
C THR A 61 -6.79 17.52 17.72
N SER A 62 -7.25 18.06 16.59
CA SER A 62 -8.66 18.45 16.48
C SER A 62 -9.54 17.20 16.48
N ASN A 63 -10.75 17.28 17.04
CA ASN A 63 -11.72 16.18 16.99
C ASN A 63 -12.31 16.07 15.57
N THR A 64 -11.51 15.63 14.59
CA THR A 64 -11.84 15.62 13.16
C THR A 64 -11.43 14.33 12.43
N PHE A 65 -10.93 13.32 13.14
CA PHE A 65 -10.50 12.03 12.63
C PHE A 65 -11.42 11.47 11.51
N GLY A 66 -12.73 11.38 11.78
CA GLY A 66 -13.75 10.90 10.86
C GLY A 66 -14.52 11.98 10.09
N ALA A 67 -14.14 13.26 10.17
CA ALA A 67 -14.91 14.38 9.61
C ALA A 67 -14.71 14.53 8.09
N ASN A 68 -15.17 13.54 7.32
CA ASN A 68 -15.06 13.52 5.86
C ASN A 68 -16.42 13.34 5.17
N GLY A 69 -16.52 13.69 3.88
CA GLY A 69 -17.80 13.69 3.16
C GLY A 69 -18.51 12.33 3.12
N TYR A 70 -17.77 11.22 3.12
CA TYR A 70 -18.34 9.87 3.11
C TYR A 70 -18.90 9.44 4.48
N LYS A 71 -18.25 9.86 5.57
CA LYS A 71 -18.69 9.58 6.95
C LYS A 71 -19.77 10.55 7.43
N LEU A 72 -19.81 11.77 6.89
CA LEU A 72 -20.76 12.83 7.27
C LEU A 72 -22.03 12.90 6.40
N GLU A 73 -22.18 12.07 5.36
CA GLU A 73 -23.28 12.13 4.38
C GLU A 73 -24.69 12.25 5.01
N LYS A 74 -24.93 11.58 6.15
CA LYS A 74 -26.23 11.56 6.85
C LYS A 74 -26.28 12.42 8.11
N SER A 75 -25.24 13.22 8.36
CA SER A 75 -25.13 13.99 9.60
C SER A 75 -25.95 15.30 9.60
N GLY A 76 -26.26 15.83 8.41
CA GLY A 76 -26.88 17.15 8.25
C GLY A 76 -25.89 18.33 8.34
N TYR A 77 -24.59 18.07 8.51
CA TYR A 77 -23.52 19.08 8.51
C TYR A 77 -22.54 18.83 7.36
N SER A 78 -21.99 19.91 6.82
CA SER A 78 -20.89 19.84 5.83
C SER A 78 -19.54 19.53 6.49
N VAL A 79 -18.58 19.05 5.70
CA VAL A 79 -17.19 18.86 6.15
C VAL A 79 -16.61 20.17 6.67
N GLU A 80 -16.83 21.28 5.95
CA GLU A 80 -16.34 22.60 6.33
C GLU A 80 -16.85 23.02 7.71
N GLU A 81 -18.14 22.83 8.01
CA GLU A 81 -18.72 23.19 9.32
C GLU A 81 -18.10 22.38 10.46
N VAL A 82 -18.01 21.06 10.31
CA VAL A 82 -17.51 20.15 11.35
C VAL A 82 -16.01 20.37 11.57
N VAL A 83 -15.22 20.41 10.51
CA VAL A 83 -13.76 20.62 10.57
C VAL A 83 -13.44 22.00 11.11
N SER A 84 -14.05 23.06 10.56
CA SER A 84 -13.80 24.43 11.03
C SER A 84 -14.13 24.59 12.50
N ARG A 85 -15.20 23.95 12.97
CA ARG A 85 -15.55 24.00 14.39
C ARG A 85 -14.58 23.22 15.25
N GLY A 86 -14.13 22.04 14.81
CA GLY A 86 -13.09 21.25 15.48
C GLY A 86 -11.79 22.04 15.68
N ILE A 87 -11.29 22.68 14.61
CA ILE A 87 -10.09 23.55 14.68
C ILE A 87 -10.30 24.73 15.64
N LYS A 88 -11.44 25.43 15.54
CA LYS A 88 -11.77 26.55 16.44
C LYS A 88 -11.84 26.11 17.90
N ASN A 89 -12.35 24.91 18.19
CA ASN A 89 -12.41 24.41 19.56
C ASN A 89 -11.02 24.29 20.19
N VAL A 90 -10.01 23.77 19.49
CA VAL A 90 -8.64 23.71 20.04
C VAL A 90 -8.00 25.10 20.14
N LYS A 91 -8.19 25.98 19.13
CA LYS A 91 -7.65 27.36 19.17
C LYS A 91 -8.28 28.25 20.25
N GLU A 92 -9.55 28.06 20.56
CA GLU A 92 -10.27 28.80 21.61
C GLU A 92 -9.95 28.28 23.03
N SER A 93 -9.33 27.11 23.14
CA SER A 93 -9.13 26.43 24.43
C SER A 93 -7.68 26.19 24.81
N THR A 94 -6.74 26.25 23.85
CA THR A 94 -5.32 25.94 24.07
C THR A 94 -4.39 26.90 23.32
N ASN A 95 -3.13 26.98 23.75
CA ASN A 95 -2.04 27.65 23.05
C ASN A 95 -1.11 26.68 22.29
N ALA A 96 -1.32 25.36 22.44
CA ALA A 96 -0.61 24.30 21.73
C ALA A 96 -0.76 24.39 20.20
N TYR A 97 0.10 23.70 19.44
CA TYR A 97 -0.08 23.52 18.00
C TYR A 97 -1.39 22.78 17.73
N CYS A 98 -2.21 23.30 16.83
CA CYS A 98 -3.46 22.68 16.41
C CYS A 98 -3.20 21.79 15.18
N ALA A 99 -3.27 20.47 15.35
CA ALA A 99 -3.20 19.53 14.25
C ALA A 99 -4.60 19.31 13.66
N LEU A 100 -4.74 19.45 12.34
CA LEU A 100 -5.89 18.89 11.63
C LEU A 100 -5.72 17.38 11.60
N ASP A 101 -6.53 16.69 12.38
CA ASP A 101 -6.53 15.23 12.47
C ASP A 101 -7.42 14.61 11.38
N ILE A 102 -6.84 13.72 10.57
CA ILE A 102 -7.46 13.04 9.44
C ILE A 102 -7.17 11.53 9.55
N GLY A 103 -8.23 10.75 9.78
CA GLY A 103 -8.18 9.30 9.70
C GLY A 103 -8.57 8.75 8.32
N PRO A 104 -8.54 7.42 8.14
CA PRO A 104 -8.95 6.77 6.89
C PRO A 104 -10.44 7.00 6.57
N ILE A 105 -10.78 6.98 5.28
CA ILE A 105 -12.14 7.19 4.77
C ILE A 105 -13.08 6.06 5.24
N GLY A 106 -12.54 4.85 5.41
CA GLY A 106 -13.29 3.67 5.85
C GLY A 106 -13.86 2.82 4.72
N VAL A 107 -13.35 3.00 3.50
CA VAL A 107 -13.59 2.16 2.32
C VAL A 107 -12.27 1.66 1.76
N LEU A 108 -12.29 0.54 1.05
CA LEU A 108 -11.13 0.05 0.34
C LEU A 108 -10.94 0.87 -0.95
N ILE A 109 -9.77 1.47 -1.12
CA ILE A 109 -9.44 2.21 -2.35
C ILE A 109 -9.10 1.22 -3.46
N ASN A 110 -9.87 1.27 -4.55
CA ASN A 110 -9.68 0.41 -5.70
C ASN A 110 -10.10 1.15 -6.98
N ASN A 111 -9.16 1.30 -7.92
CA ASN A 111 -9.38 2.01 -9.19
C ASN A 111 -10.39 1.33 -10.12
N ASP A 112 -10.76 0.06 -9.89
CA ASP A 112 -11.82 -0.62 -10.64
C ASP A 112 -13.23 -0.32 -10.08
N THR A 113 -13.34 0.48 -9.02
CA THR A 113 -14.59 0.81 -8.34
C THR A 113 -14.84 2.32 -8.31
N LYS A 114 -16.01 2.75 -7.83
CA LYS A 114 -16.29 4.17 -7.59
C LYS A 114 -15.44 4.79 -6.46
N TYR A 115 -14.73 3.97 -5.68
CA TYR A 115 -13.84 4.39 -4.61
C TYR A 115 -12.39 4.36 -5.12
N ASP A 116 -12.13 5.05 -6.21
CA ASP A 116 -10.81 5.13 -6.83
C ASP A 116 -9.91 6.18 -6.14
N PHE A 117 -8.71 6.35 -6.67
CA PHE A 117 -7.75 7.34 -6.17
C PHE A 117 -8.26 8.78 -6.21
N ASP A 118 -9.01 9.16 -7.25
CA ASP A 118 -9.47 10.53 -7.39
C ASP A 118 -10.62 10.82 -6.41
N PHE A 119 -11.46 9.82 -6.14
CA PHE A 119 -12.42 9.85 -5.03
C PHE A 119 -11.70 10.09 -3.70
N ALA A 120 -10.68 9.28 -3.38
CA ALA A 120 -9.94 9.42 -2.12
C ALA A 120 -9.28 10.81 -2.00
N TYR A 121 -8.58 11.22 -3.06
CA TYR A 121 -7.95 12.55 -3.14
C TYR A 121 -8.97 13.68 -2.94
N GLY A 122 -10.14 13.59 -3.58
CA GLY A 122 -11.20 14.59 -3.48
C GLY A 122 -11.73 14.73 -2.05
N ILE A 123 -11.94 13.61 -1.36
CA ILE A 123 -12.38 13.59 0.05
C ILE A 123 -11.34 14.25 0.96
N PHE A 124 -10.06 13.88 0.84
CA PHE A 124 -9.01 14.48 1.66
C PHE A 124 -8.79 15.96 1.34
N LYS A 125 -8.86 16.36 0.07
CA LYS A 125 -8.74 17.75 -0.36
C LYS A 125 -9.77 18.64 0.32
N GLU A 126 -11.02 18.19 0.44
CA GLU A 126 -12.09 18.92 1.13
C GLU A 126 -11.72 19.19 2.60
N GLN A 127 -11.23 18.16 3.32
CA GLN A 127 -10.80 18.30 4.72
C GLN A 127 -9.59 19.24 4.87
N ILE A 128 -8.58 19.10 4.00
CA ILE A 128 -7.37 19.91 4.01
C ILE A 128 -7.71 21.40 3.83
N ILE A 129 -8.54 21.73 2.83
CA ILE A 129 -8.94 23.11 2.57
C ILE A 129 -9.70 23.67 3.78
N ALA A 130 -10.66 22.92 4.32
CA ALA A 130 -11.43 23.35 5.49
C ALA A 130 -10.55 23.61 6.73
N GLY A 131 -9.62 22.69 7.03
CA GLY A 131 -8.74 22.84 8.18
C GLY A 131 -7.72 23.97 8.03
N ARG A 132 -7.14 24.11 6.83
CA ARG A 132 -6.23 25.21 6.48
C ARG A 132 -6.93 26.57 6.64
N ASP A 133 -8.13 26.72 6.08
CA ASP A 133 -8.88 27.97 6.11
C ASP A 133 -9.38 28.31 7.53
N ALA A 134 -9.63 27.28 8.35
CA ALA A 134 -9.90 27.44 9.78
C ALA A 134 -8.66 27.76 10.63
N GLY A 135 -7.46 27.66 10.06
CA GLY A 135 -6.19 28.08 10.66
C GLY A 135 -5.48 27.01 11.49
N CYS A 136 -5.57 25.73 11.14
CA CYS A 136 -4.72 24.70 11.76
C CYS A 136 -3.21 25.00 11.56
N ASP A 137 -2.36 24.50 12.45
CA ASP A 137 -0.91 24.75 12.40
C ASP A 137 -0.15 23.64 11.65
N LEU A 138 -0.73 22.44 11.54
CA LEU A 138 -0.18 21.28 10.81
C LEU A 138 -1.30 20.30 10.43
N VAL A 139 -0.99 19.38 9.51
CA VAL A 139 -1.86 18.28 9.09
C VAL A 139 -1.32 16.98 9.68
N LEU A 140 -2.18 16.20 10.35
CA LEU A 140 -1.90 14.86 10.84
C LEU A 140 -2.82 13.88 10.10
N ILE A 141 -2.22 13.08 9.22
CA ILE A 141 -2.87 11.95 8.55
C ILE A 141 -2.50 10.71 9.36
N GLU A 142 -3.42 10.11 10.11
CA GLU A 142 -3.10 9.02 11.03
C GLU A 142 -3.97 7.77 10.85
N THR A 143 -3.48 6.65 11.36
CA THR A 143 -4.17 5.34 11.34
C THR A 143 -4.46 4.85 9.92
N MET A 144 -3.61 5.20 8.95
CA MET A 144 -3.79 4.74 7.57
C MET A 144 -3.49 3.24 7.48
N THR A 145 -4.45 2.48 6.94
CA THR A 145 -4.34 1.02 6.74
C THR A 145 -3.92 0.63 5.34
N ASP A 146 -3.91 1.59 4.41
CA ASP A 146 -3.54 1.41 3.01
C ASP A 146 -2.62 2.56 2.56
N ILE A 147 -1.47 2.21 1.99
CA ILE A 147 -0.48 3.20 1.53
C ILE A 147 -0.97 3.99 0.32
N TYR A 148 -1.91 3.44 -0.46
CA TYR A 148 -2.48 4.16 -1.61
C TYR A 148 -3.40 5.30 -1.16
N GLU A 149 -4.22 5.02 -0.15
CA GLU A 149 -5.07 6.01 0.51
C GLU A 149 -4.21 7.08 1.20
N ALA A 150 -3.12 6.68 1.88
CA ALA A 150 -2.17 7.61 2.47
C ALA A 150 -1.50 8.51 1.41
N LYS A 151 -1.10 7.95 0.25
CA LYS A 151 -0.59 8.73 -0.88
C LYS A 151 -1.61 9.77 -1.36
N ALA A 152 -2.88 9.39 -1.49
CA ALA A 152 -3.94 10.33 -1.89
C ALA A 152 -4.09 11.49 -0.88
N ALA A 153 -4.05 11.18 0.42
CA ALA A 153 -4.12 12.16 1.50
C ALA A 153 -2.91 13.10 1.53
N VAL A 154 -1.69 12.55 1.39
CA VAL A 154 -0.45 13.36 1.36
C VAL A 154 -0.44 14.27 0.14
N LEU A 155 -0.77 13.78 -1.06
CA LEU A 155 -0.86 14.64 -2.23
C LEU A 155 -1.93 15.72 -2.07
N ALA A 156 -3.11 15.38 -1.52
CA ALA A 156 -4.14 16.37 -1.22
C ALA A 156 -3.63 17.46 -0.26
N ALA A 157 -2.86 17.08 0.76
CA ALA A 157 -2.24 18.02 1.70
C ALA A 157 -1.21 18.92 1.00
N LYS A 158 -0.23 18.35 0.30
CA LYS A 158 0.88 19.08 -0.34
C LYS A 158 0.42 19.97 -1.51
N GLU A 159 -0.61 19.57 -2.25
CA GLU A 159 -1.12 20.35 -3.39
C GLU A 159 -2.06 21.49 -2.97
N ASN A 160 -2.62 21.45 -1.75
CA ASN A 160 -3.64 22.40 -1.30
C ASN A 160 -3.23 23.16 -0.03
N SER A 161 -2.02 22.97 0.49
CA SER A 161 -1.54 23.61 1.71
C SER A 161 0.00 23.62 1.78
N ASP A 162 0.56 24.67 2.40
CA ASP A 162 1.99 24.76 2.74
C ASP A 162 2.28 24.32 4.18
N LEU A 163 1.26 23.78 4.89
CA LEU A 163 1.40 23.35 6.27
C LEU A 163 2.27 22.09 6.37
N PRO A 164 3.01 21.91 7.48
CA PRO A 164 3.72 20.66 7.75
C PRO A 164 2.77 19.47 7.76
N VAL A 165 3.22 18.36 7.18
CA VAL A 165 2.45 17.12 7.05
C VAL A 165 3.11 16.00 7.86
N ILE A 166 2.35 15.48 8.82
CA ILE A 166 2.66 14.25 9.55
C ILE A 166 1.80 13.14 8.96
N CYS A 167 2.39 11.99 8.64
CA CYS A 167 1.65 10.83 8.17
C CYS A 167 2.05 9.57 8.94
N SER A 168 1.09 8.93 9.60
CA SER A 168 1.31 7.66 10.31
C SER A 168 0.44 6.54 9.76
N MET A 169 1.03 5.35 9.76
CA MET A 169 0.39 4.11 9.35
C MET A 169 0.06 3.25 10.57
N THR A 170 -0.86 2.30 10.42
CA THR A 170 -1.12 1.26 11.42
C THR A 170 -0.83 -0.12 10.83
N LEU A 171 -0.28 -1.02 11.66
CA LEU A 171 0.17 -2.34 11.23
C LEU A 171 -0.68 -3.45 11.87
N GLN A 172 -0.61 -4.64 11.27
CA GLN A 172 -1.06 -5.89 11.82
C GLN A 172 0.09 -6.63 12.52
N GLU A 173 -0.22 -7.73 13.21
CA GLU A 173 0.76 -8.51 13.98
C GLU A 173 1.95 -9.00 13.13
N ASN A 174 1.75 -9.18 11.83
CA ASN A 174 2.79 -9.56 10.87
C ASN A 174 3.74 -8.40 10.47
N GLY A 175 3.59 -7.21 11.07
CA GLY A 175 4.39 -6.02 10.75
C GLY A 175 4.04 -5.35 9.42
N ARG A 176 2.91 -5.69 8.80
CA ARG A 176 2.43 -5.10 7.54
C ARG A 176 1.09 -4.39 7.72
N THR A 177 0.78 -3.48 6.81
CA THR A 177 -0.55 -2.85 6.73
C THR A 177 -1.60 -3.85 6.25
N LEU A 178 -2.89 -3.46 6.27
CA LEU A 178 -3.98 -4.30 5.77
C LEU A 178 -3.80 -4.72 4.31
N THR A 179 -3.20 -3.84 3.49
CA THR A 179 -2.92 -4.11 2.07
C THR A 179 -1.55 -4.75 1.82
N GLY A 180 -0.79 -5.06 2.87
CA GLY A 180 0.46 -5.82 2.80
C GLY A 180 1.73 -4.97 2.71
N THR A 181 1.66 -3.67 2.94
CA THR A 181 2.83 -2.76 2.92
C THR A 181 3.69 -2.95 4.16
N ASP A 182 5.01 -3.14 4.00
CA ASP A 182 5.98 -3.22 5.10
C ASP A 182 6.60 -1.87 5.46
N ILE A 183 7.34 -1.83 6.58
CA ILE A 183 7.99 -0.62 7.11
C ILE A 183 8.89 0.07 6.08
N VAL A 184 9.74 -0.69 5.38
CA VAL A 184 10.67 -0.13 4.39
C VAL A 184 9.90 0.54 3.26
N THR A 185 8.80 -0.06 2.83
CA THR A 185 7.92 0.50 1.79
C THR A 185 7.16 1.73 2.27
N ILE A 186 6.68 1.75 3.52
CA ILE A 186 6.09 2.93 4.15
C ILE A 186 7.10 4.09 4.15
N VAL A 187 8.33 3.85 4.60
CA VAL A 187 9.40 4.85 4.61
C VAL A 187 9.69 5.34 3.20
N SER A 188 9.91 4.43 2.24
CA SER A 188 10.19 4.76 0.84
C SER A 188 9.16 5.72 0.24
N ILE A 189 7.87 5.43 0.42
CA ILE A 189 6.78 6.18 -0.21
C ILE A 189 6.49 7.49 0.55
N LEU A 190 6.34 7.45 1.88
CA LEU A 190 5.98 8.66 2.62
C LEU A 190 7.12 9.69 2.66
N GLU A 191 8.38 9.24 2.77
CA GLU A 191 9.53 10.14 2.72
C GLU A 191 9.64 10.83 1.35
N SER A 192 9.41 10.07 0.27
CA SER A 192 9.55 10.57 -1.10
C SER A 192 8.44 11.53 -1.51
N LEU A 193 7.23 11.38 -0.99
CA LEU A 193 6.13 12.33 -1.18
C LEU A 193 6.32 13.66 -0.41
N GLY A 194 7.43 13.81 0.32
CA GLY A 194 7.78 15.08 0.96
C GLY A 194 7.01 15.36 2.25
N THR A 195 6.62 14.31 2.99
CA THR A 195 6.15 14.43 4.38
C THR A 195 7.27 14.98 5.27
N ASP A 196 6.88 15.64 6.36
CA ASP A 196 7.82 16.24 7.33
C ASP A 196 8.13 15.30 8.48
N VAL A 197 7.15 14.48 8.87
CA VAL A 197 7.23 13.47 9.92
C VAL A 197 6.47 12.23 9.46
N ILE A 198 7.05 11.04 9.64
CA ILE A 198 6.39 9.76 9.35
C ILE A 198 6.35 8.90 10.61
N GLY A 199 5.44 7.92 10.70
CA GLY A 199 5.42 7.11 11.90
C GLY A 199 4.36 6.03 11.99
N LEU A 200 4.15 5.56 13.21
CA LEU A 200 3.22 4.49 13.53
C LEU A 200 2.32 4.90 14.69
N ASN A 201 1.04 4.53 14.60
CA ASN A 201 0.08 4.73 15.68
C ASN A 201 -0.91 3.57 15.75
N CYS A 202 -1.58 3.42 16.90
CA CYS A 202 -2.62 2.42 17.12
C CYS A 202 -2.14 0.95 17.00
N SER A 203 -3.09 0.00 16.95
CA SER A 203 -2.91 -1.48 16.96
C SER A 203 -2.21 -2.08 18.19
N PHE A 204 -1.15 -1.47 18.69
CA PHE A 204 -0.21 -2.06 19.64
C PHE A 204 0.02 -1.18 20.86
N GLY A 205 0.44 -1.82 21.96
CA GLY A 205 1.07 -1.13 23.08
C GLY A 205 2.49 -0.67 22.73
N PRO A 206 3.13 0.11 23.63
CA PRO A 206 4.45 0.67 23.37
C PRO A 206 5.54 -0.42 23.25
N ASP A 207 5.48 -1.49 24.03
CA ASP A 207 6.51 -2.55 24.00
C ASP A 207 6.45 -3.35 22.69
N GLU A 208 5.26 -3.67 22.19
CA GLU A 208 5.08 -4.40 20.94
C GLU A 208 5.49 -3.57 19.71
N MET A 209 5.46 -2.24 19.81
CA MET A 209 5.88 -1.36 18.69
C MET A 209 7.39 -1.24 18.53
N ILE A 210 8.19 -1.55 19.55
CA ILE A 210 9.65 -1.31 19.54
C ILE A 210 10.35 -1.88 18.29
N PRO A 211 10.14 -3.17 17.90
CA PRO A 211 10.82 -3.73 16.73
C PRO A 211 10.52 -2.96 15.42
N PHE A 212 9.28 -2.50 15.27
CA PHE A 212 8.85 -1.74 14.09
C PHE A 212 9.45 -0.32 14.09
N ILE A 213 9.61 0.29 15.26
CA ILE A 213 10.25 1.60 15.43
C ILE A 213 11.73 1.51 15.08
N GLU A 214 12.44 0.48 15.57
CA GLU A 214 13.86 0.26 15.25
C GLU A 214 14.09 0.15 13.74
N GLU A 215 13.22 -0.59 13.05
CA GLU A 215 13.27 -0.73 11.59
C GLU A 215 12.99 0.61 10.89
N MET A 216 11.98 1.37 11.33
CA MET A 216 11.66 2.67 10.74
C MET A 216 12.81 3.69 10.93
N VAL A 217 13.42 3.76 12.11
CA VAL A 217 14.59 4.61 12.42
C VAL A 217 15.81 4.24 11.56
N LYS A 218 15.99 2.94 11.26
CA LYS A 218 17.09 2.46 10.43
C LYS A 218 17.02 3.07 9.02
N TYR A 219 15.83 3.12 8.43
CA TYR A 219 15.65 3.48 7.02
C TYR A 219 15.26 4.95 6.78
N SER A 220 14.61 5.62 7.73
CA SER A 220 14.09 6.97 7.51
C SER A 220 15.13 8.07 7.67
N SER A 221 15.04 9.07 6.79
CA SER A 221 15.72 10.37 6.89
C SER A 221 14.80 11.48 7.41
N LYS A 222 13.62 11.12 7.95
CA LYS A 222 12.61 12.04 8.47
C LYS A 222 12.50 11.92 9.99
N ASN A 223 11.85 12.92 10.59
CA ASN A 223 11.44 12.81 11.99
C ASN A 223 10.43 11.66 12.13
N ILE A 224 10.48 10.95 13.25
CA ILE A 224 9.57 9.84 13.54
C ILE A 224 8.54 10.23 14.60
N ILE A 225 7.27 9.89 14.35
CA ILE A 225 6.16 9.95 15.31
C ILE A 225 5.77 8.55 15.79
N VAL A 226 5.46 8.42 17.09
CA VAL A 226 4.90 7.19 17.66
C VAL A 226 3.75 7.53 18.63
N GLN A 227 2.59 6.89 18.42
CA GLN A 227 1.41 7.00 19.28
C GLN A 227 0.84 5.59 19.59
N PRO A 228 1.42 4.86 20.55
CA PRO A 228 0.92 3.54 20.93
C PRO A 228 -0.37 3.63 21.74
N ASN A 229 -1.15 2.56 21.73
CA ASN A 229 -2.28 2.37 22.65
C ASN A 229 -1.78 2.17 24.08
N ALA A 230 -2.64 2.39 25.09
CA ALA A 230 -2.35 2.06 26.49
C ALA A 230 -2.45 0.55 26.76
N GLY A 231 -1.71 -0.26 25.98
CA GLY A 231 -1.81 -1.71 25.95
C GLY A 231 -2.77 -2.21 24.88
N LEU A 232 -2.95 -3.53 24.82
CA LEU A 232 -3.89 -4.15 23.89
C LEU A 232 -5.33 -3.97 24.41
N PRO A 233 -6.31 -3.71 23.51
CA PRO A 233 -7.69 -3.54 23.93
C PRO A 233 -8.24 -4.83 24.53
N LYS A 234 -8.81 -4.73 25.73
CA LYS A 234 -9.55 -5.81 26.39
C LYS A 234 -10.99 -5.37 26.54
N MET A 235 -11.94 -6.26 26.33
CA MET A 235 -13.34 -5.95 26.62
C MET A 235 -13.70 -6.51 28.00
N ILE A 236 -14.19 -5.67 28.89
CA ILE A 236 -14.65 -6.05 30.23
C ILE A 236 -16.02 -5.41 30.45
N ASP A 237 -17.04 -6.22 30.73
CA ASP A 237 -18.42 -5.79 30.98
C ASP A 237 -19.03 -4.94 29.84
N GLY A 238 -18.66 -5.22 28.59
CA GLY A 238 -19.13 -4.46 27.42
C GLY A 238 -18.44 -3.11 27.20
N VAL A 239 -17.38 -2.79 27.94
CA VAL A 239 -16.54 -1.59 27.77
C VAL A 239 -15.14 -1.99 27.32
N THR A 240 -14.56 -1.29 26.35
CA THR A 240 -13.15 -1.47 26.00
C THR A 240 -12.27 -0.83 27.07
N VAL A 241 -11.48 -1.65 27.73
CA VAL A 241 -10.50 -1.29 28.76
C VAL A 241 -9.09 -1.51 28.21
N PHE A 242 -8.22 -0.57 28.54
CA PHE A 242 -6.79 -0.60 28.26
C PHE A 242 -6.08 -0.69 29.61
N ASP A 243 -5.26 -1.71 29.80
CA ASP A 243 -4.74 -2.11 31.11
C ASP A 243 -3.38 -1.52 31.46
N LEU A 244 -2.69 -0.90 30.50
CA LEU A 244 -1.39 -0.28 30.74
C LEU A 244 -1.57 1.05 31.48
N GLY A 245 -1.10 1.11 32.72
CA GLY A 245 -1.19 2.32 33.54
C GLY A 245 -0.20 3.42 33.15
N PRO A 246 -0.39 4.66 33.62
CA PRO A 246 0.46 5.81 33.27
C PRO A 246 1.96 5.63 33.48
N GLU A 247 2.37 5.04 34.62
CA GLU A 247 3.80 4.87 34.95
C GLU A 247 4.49 3.81 34.08
N GLU A 248 3.80 2.70 33.80
CA GLU A 248 4.33 1.63 32.96
C GLU A 248 4.43 2.10 31.50
N TYR A 249 3.37 2.78 31.02
CA TYR A 249 3.38 3.45 29.71
C TYR A 249 4.54 4.43 29.58
N ALA A 250 4.73 5.30 30.58
CA ALA A 250 5.78 6.31 30.60
C ALA A 250 7.19 5.69 30.54
N SER A 251 7.42 4.61 31.28
CA SER A 251 8.70 3.89 31.29
C SER A 251 9.05 3.35 29.89
N THR A 252 8.09 2.73 29.20
CA THR A 252 8.35 2.21 27.84
C THR A 252 8.45 3.34 26.81
N MET A 253 7.68 4.41 26.94
CA MET A 253 7.81 5.59 26.07
C MET A 253 9.18 6.28 26.19
N ALA A 254 9.81 6.28 27.37
CA ALA A 254 11.19 6.76 27.53
C ALA A 254 12.20 5.91 26.74
N ARG A 255 12.00 4.58 26.68
CA ARG A 255 12.81 3.69 25.84
C ARG A 255 12.59 3.99 24.36
N ILE A 256 11.35 4.17 23.92
CA ILE A 256 11.01 4.55 22.54
C ILE A 256 11.66 5.89 22.17
N LYS A 257 11.68 6.86 23.08
CA LYS A 257 12.35 8.14 22.85
C LYS A 257 13.85 7.96 22.58
N ASP A 258 14.51 7.04 23.28
CA ASP A 258 15.94 6.74 23.12
C ASP A 258 16.26 6.08 21.77
N LEU A 259 15.29 5.37 21.17
CA LEU A 259 15.43 4.77 19.83
C LEU A 259 15.54 5.82 18.70
N GLY A 260 15.20 7.08 18.96
CA GLY A 260 15.35 8.16 17.99
C GLY A 260 14.07 8.83 17.53
N VAL A 261 12.98 8.69 18.29
CA VAL A 261 11.68 9.29 17.99
C VAL A 261 11.65 10.78 18.36
N ASN A 262 11.01 11.61 17.53
CA ASN A 262 10.95 13.08 17.70
C ASN A 262 9.59 13.57 18.21
N VAL A 263 8.51 12.86 17.85
CA VAL A 263 7.14 13.18 18.26
C VAL A 263 6.56 11.99 19.00
N LEU A 264 6.15 12.18 20.25
CA LEU A 264 5.56 11.12 21.07
C LEU A 264 4.17 11.54 21.53
N GLY A 265 3.21 10.63 21.41
CA GLY A 265 1.84 10.84 21.87
C GLY A 265 1.21 9.54 22.32
N GLY A 266 -0.10 9.56 22.48
CA GLY A 266 -0.89 8.38 22.80
C GLY A 266 -2.05 8.17 21.84
N CYS A 267 -2.42 6.92 21.62
CA CYS A 267 -3.63 6.56 20.88
C CYS A 267 -4.69 6.00 21.85
N CYS A 268 -5.42 4.95 21.48
CA CYS A 268 -6.55 4.43 22.26
C CYS A 268 -6.16 4.07 23.70
N GLY A 269 -7.00 4.47 24.66
CA GLY A 269 -6.82 4.19 26.08
C GLY A 269 -5.91 5.16 26.83
N THR A 270 -5.09 5.94 26.12
CA THR A 270 -4.23 6.96 26.74
C THR A 270 -5.06 8.14 27.25
N THR A 271 -4.62 8.72 28.36
CA THR A 271 -5.34 9.78 29.10
C THR A 271 -4.40 10.94 29.42
N PRO A 272 -4.90 12.09 29.88
CA PRO A 272 -4.04 13.17 30.38
C PRO A 272 -3.05 12.73 31.45
N ASP A 273 -3.36 11.72 32.26
CA ASP A 273 -2.42 11.20 33.26
C ASP A 273 -1.26 10.43 32.63
N HIS A 274 -1.50 9.71 31.53
CA HIS A 274 -0.43 9.06 30.74
C HIS A 274 0.51 10.09 30.13
N ILE A 275 -0.05 11.14 29.52
CA ILE A 275 0.74 12.23 28.92
C ILE A 275 1.62 12.91 29.98
N ARG A 276 1.06 13.19 31.15
CA ARG A 276 1.81 13.81 32.26
C ARG A 276 2.95 12.90 32.73
N ALA A 277 2.66 11.63 32.97
CA ALA A 277 3.64 10.67 33.45
C ALA A 277 4.81 10.53 32.48
N PHE A 278 4.57 10.40 31.18
CA PHE A 278 5.67 10.26 30.22
C PHE A 278 6.44 11.56 30.02
N LYS A 279 5.77 12.72 30.00
CA LYS A 279 6.45 14.02 29.92
C LYS A 279 7.46 14.18 31.06
N ASP A 280 7.09 13.79 32.27
CA ASP A 280 7.97 13.87 33.44
C ASP A 280 9.15 12.90 33.33
N ASN A 281 8.95 11.73 32.71
CA ASN A 281 10.01 10.74 32.47
C ASN A 281 11.00 11.16 31.38
N ILE A 282 10.58 11.95 30.39
CA ILE A 282 11.45 12.38 29.28
C ILE A 282 12.01 13.80 29.42
N LYS A 283 11.80 14.47 30.56
CA LYS A 283 12.18 15.89 30.77
C LYS A 283 13.67 16.17 30.56
N ASP A 284 14.52 15.18 30.83
CA ASP A 284 15.99 15.30 30.74
C ASP A 284 16.53 14.78 29.39
N PHE A 285 15.65 14.32 28.49
CA PHE A 285 16.03 13.89 27.15
C PHE A 285 16.20 15.10 26.22
N SER A 286 17.09 14.93 25.25
CA SER A 286 17.25 15.89 24.15
C SER A 286 16.49 15.43 22.90
N PRO A 287 16.15 16.36 21.99
CA PRO A 287 15.67 15.99 20.66
C PRO A 287 16.66 15.07 19.95
N THR A 288 16.16 14.10 19.17
CA THR A 288 17.04 13.25 18.36
C THR A 288 17.38 13.97 17.07
N GLU A 289 18.67 14.06 16.76
CA GLU A 289 19.13 14.54 15.46
C GLU A 289 18.76 13.52 14.37
N VAL A 290 18.03 13.98 13.34
CA VAL A 290 17.65 13.14 12.21
C VAL A 290 18.89 12.90 11.34
N VAL A 291 19.31 11.64 11.25
CA VAL A 291 20.43 11.24 10.39
C VAL A 291 19.93 10.97 8.99
N LYS A 292 20.40 11.75 8.03
CA LYS A 292 20.10 11.54 6.60
C LYS A 292 20.65 10.20 6.11
N LYS A 293 19.80 9.39 5.47
CA LYS A 293 20.17 8.04 4.98
C LYS A 293 20.47 8.05 3.49
N ASP A 294 21.45 7.25 3.08
CA ASP A 294 21.90 7.11 1.69
C ASP A 294 21.34 5.86 1.00
N TYR A 295 20.07 5.54 1.29
CA TYR A 295 19.35 4.47 0.60
C TYR A 295 18.62 5.02 -0.62
N THR A 296 18.74 4.30 -1.73
CA THR A 296 17.94 4.52 -2.94
C THR A 296 16.86 3.48 -2.99
N PHE A 297 15.62 3.93 -2.99
CA PHE A 297 14.44 3.07 -2.98
C PHE A 297 13.70 3.16 -4.32
N VAL A 298 13.30 2.01 -4.84
CA VAL A 298 12.24 1.89 -5.85
C VAL A 298 11.23 0.90 -5.28
N SER A 299 9.95 1.26 -5.22
CA SER A 299 8.97 0.44 -4.50
C SER A 299 7.65 0.29 -5.25
N SER A 300 7.06 -0.90 -5.15
CA SER A 300 5.61 -1.10 -5.34
C SER A 300 4.89 -0.80 -4.02
N SER A 301 3.63 -1.21 -3.91
CA SER A 301 2.84 -1.05 -2.68
C SER A 301 3.19 -2.06 -1.59
N THR A 302 3.88 -3.16 -1.94
CA THR A 302 4.15 -4.28 -1.00
C THR A 302 5.62 -4.69 -0.95
N LYS A 303 6.45 -4.20 -1.89
CA LYS A 303 7.87 -4.54 -1.98
C LYS A 303 8.72 -3.32 -2.32
N THR A 304 9.81 -3.16 -1.60
CA THR A 304 10.84 -2.16 -1.89
C THR A 304 12.15 -2.82 -2.30
N ILE A 305 12.73 -2.34 -3.39
CA ILE A 305 14.10 -2.65 -3.80
C ILE A 305 15.00 -1.52 -3.28
N VAL A 306 15.91 -1.87 -2.36
CA VAL A 306 17.00 -0.99 -1.94
C VAL A 306 18.14 -1.19 -2.93
N VAL A 307 18.46 -0.16 -3.72
CA VAL A 307 19.50 -0.27 -4.76
C VAL A 307 20.88 -0.03 -4.14
N ASP A 308 21.37 -1.01 -3.38
CA ASP A 308 22.68 -1.02 -2.70
C ASP A 308 23.74 -1.91 -3.39
N GLY A 309 23.41 -2.40 -4.59
CA GLY A 309 24.26 -3.22 -5.45
C GLY A 309 23.74 -3.24 -6.89
N ILE A 310 23.54 -4.43 -7.45
CA ILE A 310 23.00 -4.60 -8.80
C ILE A 310 21.50 -4.89 -8.72
N ALA A 311 20.69 -4.03 -9.34
CA ALA A 311 19.24 -4.18 -9.48
C ALA A 311 18.86 -4.42 -10.96
N ILE A 312 18.28 -5.57 -11.26
CA ILE A 312 17.96 -5.99 -12.62
C ILE A 312 16.64 -5.37 -13.06
N ILE A 313 16.65 -4.61 -14.16
CA ILE A 313 15.46 -4.02 -14.74
C ILE A 313 15.02 -4.87 -15.95
N GLY A 314 13.83 -5.48 -15.86
CA GLY A 314 13.30 -6.36 -16.90
C GLY A 314 12.74 -5.60 -18.11
N GLU A 315 13.34 -5.79 -19.29
CA GLU A 315 13.05 -5.02 -20.53
C GLU A 315 11.89 -5.55 -21.40
N ARG A 316 11.20 -6.63 -20.99
CA ARG A 316 10.36 -7.38 -21.93
C ARG A 316 9.05 -6.67 -22.26
N ILE A 317 8.55 -5.75 -21.43
CA ILE A 317 7.37 -4.93 -21.70
C ILE A 317 7.79 -3.65 -22.43
N ASN A 318 8.29 -3.86 -23.65
CA ASN A 318 8.65 -2.78 -24.56
C ASN A 318 8.30 -3.22 -25.99
N PRO A 319 7.38 -2.53 -26.70
CA PRO A 319 6.86 -2.96 -28.00
C PRO A 319 7.88 -2.90 -29.13
N THR A 320 9.04 -2.26 -28.94
CA THR A 320 10.07 -2.10 -29.98
C THR A 320 10.51 -3.47 -30.53
N GLY A 321 10.29 -3.69 -31.83
CA GLY A 321 10.59 -4.97 -32.49
C GLY A 321 9.68 -6.16 -32.14
N LYS A 322 8.72 -6.02 -31.21
CA LYS A 322 7.88 -7.13 -30.70
C LYS A 322 6.45 -7.07 -31.24
N LYS A 323 6.16 -7.79 -32.33
CA LYS A 323 4.84 -7.79 -33.00
C LYS A 323 3.68 -8.17 -32.06
N LYS A 324 3.79 -9.26 -31.32
CA LYS A 324 2.72 -9.74 -30.40
C LYS A 324 2.40 -8.70 -29.31
N LEU A 325 3.41 -8.03 -28.74
CA LEU A 325 3.20 -6.99 -27.74
C LEU A 325 2.58 -5.72 -28.35
N LYS A 326 3.00 -5.32 -29.55
CA LYS A 326 2.36 -4.20 -30.28
C LYS A 326 0.87 -4.46 -30.52
N GLU A 327 0.51 -5.68 -30.91
CA GLU A 327 -0.88 -6.07 -31.11
C GLU A 327 -1.65 -6.09 -29.78
N ALA A 328 -1.05 -6.63 -28.72
CA ALA A 328 -1.65 -6.65 -27.39
C ALA A 328 -1.96 -5.23 -26.87
N ILE A 329 -1.00 -4.31 -26.96
CA ILE A 329 -1.20 -2.90 -26.57
C ILE A 329 -2.34 -2.27 -27.37
N LYS A 330 -2.33 -2.42 -28.70
CA LYS A 330 -3.39 -1.85 -29.57
C LYS A 330 -4.78 -2.43 -29.30
N ASN A 331 -4.85 -3.70 -28.91
CA ASN A 331 -6.10 -4.39 -28.64
C ASN A 331 -6.53 -4.30 -27.17
N HIS A 332 -5.79 -3.56 -26.33
CA HIS A 332 -6.00 -3.50 -24.87
C HIS A 332 -5.99 -4.89 -24.20
N ASP A 333 -5.13 -5.81 -24.65
CA ASP A 333 -4.91 -7.12 -24.04
C ASP A 333 -3.97 -6.97 -22.83
N LEU A 334 -4.53 -6.43 -21.74
CA LEU A 334 -3.79 -6.18 -20.49
C LEU A 334 -3.39 -7.48 -19.78
N GLU A 335 -4.16 -8.56 -19.95
CA GLU A 335 -3.87 -9.87 -19.35
C GLU A 335 -2.57 -10.46 -19.91
N TYR A 336 -2.36 -10.35 -21.23
CA TYR A 336 -1.08 -10.74 -21.84
C TYR A 336 0.09 -9.93 -21.28
N ILE A 337 -0.07 -8.61 -21.12
CA ILE A 337 0.99 -7.72 -20.62
C ILE A 337 1.32 -8.03 -19.15
N ALA A 338 0.31 -8.21 -18.30
CA ALA A 338 0.48 -8.64 -16.92
C ALA A 338 1.14 -10.02 -16.81
N GLY A 339 0.81 -10.94 -17.72
CA GLY A 339 1.49 -12.23 -17.83
C GLY A 339 3.00 -12.11 -18.12
N LEU A 340 3.41 -11.13 -18.94
CA LEU A 340 4.83 -10.83 -19.17
C LEU A 340 5.50 -10.27 -17.91
N ALA A 341 4.84 -9.40 -17.16
CA ALA A 341 5.36 -8.85 -15.91
C ALA A 341 5.66 -9.96 -14.90
N LYS A 342 4.66 -10.81 -14.63
CA LYS A 342 4.78 -11.95 -13.70
C LYS A 342 5.85 -12.96 -14.13
N LYS A 343 6.02 -13.14 -15.44
CA LYS A 343 7.08 -14.00 -15.98
C LYS A 343 8.47 -13.43 -15.70
N GLN A 344 8.67 -12.12 -15.91
CA GLN A 344 9.94 -11.46 -15.60
C GLN A 344 10.29 -11.50 -14.12
N GLU A 345 9.29 -11.35 -13.25
CA GLU A 345 9.46 -11.50 -11.79
C GLU A 345 9.99 -12.89 -11.42
N LYS A 346 9.40 -13.96 -11.99
CA LYS A 346 9.90 -15.33 -11.79
C LYS A 346 11.28 -15.58 -12.40
N GLU A 347 11.61 -14.86 -13.47
CA GLU A 347 12.92 -14.93 -14.14
C GLU A 347 14.00 -14.14 -13.38
N GLY A 348 13.65 -13.43 -12.31
CA GLY A 348 14.60 -12.76 -11.42
C GLY A 348 14.82 -11.27 -11.72
N ALA A 349 13.87 -10.59 -12.37
CA ALA A 349 13.87 -9.14 -12.40
C ALA A 349 13.62 -8.55 -11.00
N ASP A 350 14.26 -7.42 -10.70
CA ASP A 350 14.04 -6.65 -9.47
C ASP A 350 13.05 -5.50 -9.71
N ILE A 351 13.11 -4.88 -10.90
CA ILE A 351 12.24 -3.78 -11.35
C ILE A 351 11.73 -4.13 -12.76
N LEU A 352 10.53 -3.69 -13.12
CA LEU A 352 9.96 -3.89 -14.46
C LEU A 352 9.95 -2.59 -15.27
N ASP A 353 10.60 -2.59 -16.43
CA ASP A 353 10.49 -1.51 -17.41
C ASP A 353 9.17 -1.63 -18.17
N ILE A 354 8.39 -0.54 -18.18
CA ILE A 354 7.08 -0.45 -18.81
C ILE A 354 7.09 0.65 -19.87
N ASN A 355 7.24 0.24 -21.13
CA ASN A 355 7.08 1.12 -22.29
C ASN A 355 5.84 0.67 -23.09
N VAL A 356 4.94 1.62 -23.40
CA VAL A 356 3.73 1.34 -24.19
C VAL A 356 3.74 2.02 -25.56
N GLY A 357 4.87 2.60 -25.97
CA GLY A 357 5.02 3.43 -27.16
C GLY A 357 4.67 2.71 -28.47
N VAL A 358 3.44 2.89 -28.94
CA VAL A 358 2.95 2.34 -30.21
C VAL A 358 2.25 3.44 -31.00
N PRO A 359 2.58 3.66 -32.28
CA PRO A 359 1.92 4.69 -33.07
C PRO A 359 0.40 4.48 -33.15
N GLY A 360 -0.34 5.56 -32.86
CA GLY A 360 -1.79 5.64 -33.00
C GLY A 360 -2.62 5.25 -31.77
N ILE A 361 -1.99 5.07 -30.60
CA ILE A 361 -2.69 4.88 -29.32
C ILE A 361 -2.75 6.21 -28.53
N ASP A 362 -3.63 6.27 -27.54
CA ASP A 362 -3.54 7.24 -26.45
C ASP A 362 -2.50 6.73 -25.44
N GLU A 363 -1.27 7.23 -25.53
CA GLU A 363 -0.16 6.73 -24.71
C GLU A 363 -0.40 6.97 -23.22
N SER A 364 -0.98 8.12 -22.85
CA SER A 364 -1.25 8.45 -21.46
C SER A 364 -2.29 7.51 -20.85
N LYS A 365 -3.43 7.30 -21.53
CA LYS A 365 -4.45 6.37 -21.04
C LYS A 365 -3.96 4.93 -21.03
N THR A 366 -3.24 4.52 -22.07
CA THR A 366 -2.71 3.15 -22.17
C THR A 366 -1.66 2.86 -21.12
N MET A 367 -0.79 3.84 -20.81
CA MET A 367 0.20 3.71 -19.74
C MET A 367 -0.50 3.52 -18.40
N GLU A 368 -1.49 4.35 -18.08
CA GLU A 368 -2.30 4.22 -16.86
C GLU A 368 -2.90 2.81 -16.73
N ASP A 369 -3.60 2.33 -17.77
CA ASP A 369 -4.25 1.02 -17.76
C ASP A 369 -3.24 -0.13 -17.58
N VAL A 370 -2.08 -0.03 -18.24
CA VAL A 370 -1.01 -1.04 -18.14
C VAL A 370 -0.37 -1.05 -16.75
N ILE A 371 0.01 0.11 -16.19
CA ILE A 371 0.64 0.12 -14.85
C ILE A 371 -0.32 -0.38 -13.79
N MET A 372 -1.61 -0.08 -13.91
CA MET A 372 -2.63 -0.49 -12.97
C MET A 372 -2.84 -2.00 -13.05
N GLU A 373 -2.91 -2.57 -14.25
CA GLU A 373 -3.04 -4.02 -14.39
C GLU A 373 -1.76 -4.75 -13.98
N VAL A 374 -0.57 -4.27 -14.37
CA VAL A 374 0.70 -4.91 -13.98
C VAL A 374 0.86 -4.94 -12.46
N SER A 375 0.53 -3.84 -11.76
CA SER A 375 0.64 -3.75 -10.29
C SER A 375 -0.28 -4.71 -9.54
N LYS A 376 -1.36 -5.19 -10.18
CA LYS A 376 -2.25 -6.22 -9.62
C LYS A 376 -1.61 -7.61 -9.62
N HIS A 377 -0.76 -7.89 -10.60
CA HIS A 377 -0.24 -9.24 -10.87
C HIS A 377 1.24 -9.44 -10.53
N SER A 378 1.99 -8.35 -10.32
CA SER A 378 3.39 -8.38 -9.94
C SER A 378 3.64 -7.59 -8.67
N THR A 379 4.53 -8.08 -7.81
CA THR A 379 4.97 -7.35 -6.61
C THR A 379 6.13 -6.40 -6.91
N LEU A 380 6.72 -6.46 -8.10
CA LEU A 380 7.90 -5.67 -8.43
C LEU A 380 7.59 -4.18 -8.62
N PRO A 381 8.51 -3.30 -8.22
CA PRO A 381 8.44 -1.88 -8.58
C PRO A 381 8.52 -1.67 -10.10
N LEU A 382 8.00 -0.53 -10.56
CA LEU A 382 7.94 -0.18 -11.98
C LEU A 382 8.90 0.96 -12.34
N GLN A 383 9.56 0.79 -13.49
CA GLN A 383 10.18 1.87 -14.24
C GLN A 383 9.20 2.29 -15.36
N ILE A 384 8.69 3.52 -15.27
CA ILE A 384 7.76 4.09 -16.26
C ILE A 384 8.60 4.66 -17.40
N ASP A 385 8.54 4.02 -18.56
CA ASP A 385 9.31 4.37 -19.76
C ASP A 385 8.43 5.06 -20.80
N SER A 386 8.59 6.38 -20.94
CA SER A 386 7.88 7.20 -21.93
C SER A 386 8.63 8.50 -22.24
N SER A 387 8.39 9.04 -23.43
CA SER A 387 8.78 10.40 -23.82
C SER A 387 7.64 11.42 -23.69
N ASP A 388 6.43 10.97 -23.36
CA ASP A 388 5.23 11.80 -23.23
C ASP A 388 5.06 12.25 -21.77
N TYR A 389 5.12 13.56 -21.54
CA TYR A 389 5.03 14.17 -20.21
C TYR A 389 3.68 13.91 -19.54
N ASP A 390 2.58 13.94 -20.30
CA ASP A 390 1.23 13.71 -19.78
C ASP A 390 1.05 12.23 -19.41
N ALA A 391 1.66 11.32 -20.18
CA ALA A 391 1.70 9.90 -19.84
C ALA A 391 2.46 9.64 -18.54
N ILE A 392 3.62 10.28 -18.34
CA ILE A 392 4.41 10.17 -17.11
C ILE A 392 3.64 10.73 -15.92
N GLU A 393 3.09 11.95 -16.00
CA GLU A 393 2.36 12.54 -14.87
C GLU A 393 1.15 11.71 -14.47
N ASN A 394 0.32 11.28 -15.43
CA ASN A 394 -0.86 10.47 -15.14
C ASN A 394 -0.48 9.11 -14.54
N ALA A 395 0.56 8.47 -15.06
CA ALA A 395 1.07 7.22 -14.50
C ALA A 395 1.58 7.41 -13.06
N LEU A 396 2.40 8.42 -12.80
CA LEU A 396 2.95 8.70 -11.47
C LEU A 396 1.87 9.03 -10.44
N ARG A 397 0.82 9.75 -10.85
CA ARG A 397 -0.30 10.07 -9.96
C ARG A 397 -1.03 8.82 -9.48
N LYS A 398 -1.26 7.85 -10.38
CA LYS A 398 -2.00 6.60 -10.10
C LYS A 398 -1.14 5.46 -9.58
N TYR A 399 0.17 5.50 -9.78
CA TYR A 399 1.05 4.41 -9.35
C TYR A 399 1.09 4.28 -7.83
N ASN A 400 0.84 3.09 -7.30
CA ASN A 400 0.90 2.83 -5.86
C ASN A 400 2.31 2.39 -5.43
N GLY A 401 3.24 3.33 -5.38
CA GLY A 401 4.65 3.05 -5.08
C GLY A 401 5.57 4.25 -5.34
N LYS A 402 6.88 4.07 -5.13
CA LYS A 402 7.94 4.99 -5.58
C LYS A 402 8.50 4.48 -6.90
N ALA A 403 8.10 5.12 -7.99
CA ALA A 403 8.50 4.74 -9.35
C ALA A 403 9.92 5.18 -9.70
N MET A 404 10.45 4.56 -10.75
CA MET A 404 11.60 5.06 -11.51
C MET A 404 11.09 5.62 -12.84
N VAL A 405 11.53 6.81 -13.24
CA VAL A 405 11.12 7.43 -14.52
C VAL A 405 12.24 7.30 -15.55
N ASN A 406 11.91 6.70 -16.68
CA ASN A 406 12.77 6.60 -17.86
C ASN A 406 12.11 7.42 -19.00
N SER A 407 12.51 8.66 -19.25
CA SER A 407 13.71 9.31 -18.75
C SER A 407 13.63 10.84 -18.82
N VAL A 408 14.64 11.48 -18.23
CA VAL A 408 15.05 12.86 -18.54
C VAL A 408 16.29 12.84 -19.44
N ASN A 409 16.53 13.89 -20.20
CA ASN A 409 17.76 14.05 -21.00
C ASN A 409 18.33 15.47 -20.88
N GLY A 410 19.46 15.72 -21.54
CA GLY A 410 20.19 16.99 -21.47
C GLY A 410 19.53 18.19 -22.15
N LYS A 411 18.42 17.99 -22.88
CA LYS A 411 17.66 19.10 -23.50
C LYS A 411 16.97 19.92 -22.43
N GLN A 412 16.96 21.25 -22.61
CA GLN A 412 16.38 22.17 -21.64
C GLN A 412 14.89 21.88 -21.39
N GLU A 413 14.12 21.64 -22.45
CA GLU A 413 12.69 21.30 -22.38
C GLU A 413 12.44 20.02 -21.57
N SER A 414 13.28 19.00 -21.72
CA SER A 414 13.14 17.74 -20.98
C SER A 414 13.37 17.95 -19.48
N LEU A 415 14.41 18.72 -19.13
CA LEU A 415 14.74 19.04 -17.74
C LEU A 415 13.60 19.84 -17.07
N GLU A 416 13.08 20.86 -17.75
CA GLU A 416 12.04 21.74 -17.23
C GLU A 416 10.69 21.05 -17.06
N ASN A 417 10.37 20.05 -17.89
CA ASN A 417 9.10 19.33 -17.82
C ASN A 417 9.16 18.10 -16.89
N ILE A 418 10.27 17.36 -16.87
CA ILE A 418 10.36 16.09 -16.11
C ILE A 418 10.74 16.34 -14.65
N LEU A 419 11.77 17.15 -14.36
CA LEU A 419 12.29 17.29 -13.00
C LEU A 419 11.25 17.79 -11.97
N PRO A 420 10.31 18.71 -12.31
CA PRO A 420 9.21 19.04 -11.41
C PRO A 420 8.32 17.84 -11.05
N LEU A 421 8.06 16.95 -12.01
CA LEU A 421 7.26 15.73 -11.77
C LEU A 421 8.02 14.76 -10.85
N ILE A 422 9.33 14.59 -11.06
CA ILE A 422 10.19 13.76 -10.20
C ILE A 422 10.16 14.28 -8.76
N GLN A 423 10.29 15.60 -8.58
CA GLN A 423 10.23 16.24 -7.26
C GLN A 423 8.85 16.11 -6.61
N LYS A 424 7.77 16.31 -7.37
CA LYS A 424 6.38 16.27 -6.88
C LYS A 424 5.99 14.88 -6.38
N TYR A 425 6.33 13.84 -7.13
CA TYR A 425 5.93 12.45 -6.83
C TYR A 425 7.03 11.64 -6.12
N GLY A 426 8.23 12.21 -5.95
CA GLY A 426 9.31 11.58 -5.18
C GLY A 426 10.00 10.42 -5.89
N CYS A 427 10.17 10.48 -7.21
CA CYS A 427 10.63 9.36 -8.01
C CYS A 427 12.15 9.25 -8.10
N CYS A 428 12.65 8.05 -8.45
CA CYS A 428 13.98 7.95 -9.07
C CYS A 428 13.89 8.41 -10.53
N VAL A 429 15.00 8.88 -11.10
CA VAL A 429 15.03 9.32 -12.51
C VAL A 429 16.25 8.77 -13.25
N VAL A 430 16.02 8.31 -14.48
CA VAL A 430 17.08 7.95 -15.44
C VAL A 430 17.39 9.15 -16.34
N GLY A 431 18.62 9.63 -16.29
CA GLY A 431 19.17 10.67 -17.15
C GLY A 431 19.93 10.08 -18.34
N LEU A 432 19.40 10.27 -19.55
CA LEU A 432 20.08 9.87 -20.78
C LEU A 432 21.12 10.91 -21.19
N THR A 433 22.35 10.50 -21.47
CA THR A 433 23.43 11.41 -21.90
C THR A 433 23.31 11.80 -23.38
N MET A 434 22.22 12.46 -23.72
CA MET A 434 21.94 13.05 -25.04
C MET A 434 21.30 14.43 -24.87
N ASP A 435 21.42 15.28 -25.89
CA ASP A 435 20.86 16.64 -25.89
C ASP A 435 20.34 17.03 -27.29
N ASP A 436 20.34 18.33 -27.59
CA ASP A 436 19.87 18.89 -28.86
C ASP A 436 20.73 18.46 -30.06
N ASP A 437 22.02 18.17 -29.83
CA ASP A 437 22.95 17.68 -30.85
C ASP A 437 22.88 16.15 -31.04
N GLY A 438 22.01 15.48 -30.26
CA GLY A 438 21.78 14.04 -30.32
C GLY A 438 22.64 13.26 -29.32
N ILE A 439 23.09 12.07 -29.73
CA ILE A 439 23.89 11.17 -28.87
C ILE A 439 25.38 11.40 -29.16
N PRO A 440 26.18 11.87 -28.19
CA PRO A 440 27.61 12.08 -28.41
C PRO A 440 28.36 10.77 -28.60
N GLY A 441 29.36 10.74 -29.50
CA GLY A 441 30.23 9.57 -29.69
C GLY A 441 31.23 9.39 -28.56
N LYS A 442 31.77 10.49 -28.03
CA LYS A 442 32.87 10.47 -27.05
C LYS A 442 32.40 10.38 -25.61
N SER A 443 33.16 9.65 -24.79
CA SER A 443 32.93 9.56 -23.35
C SER A 443 33.00 10.90 -22.60
N SER A 444 33.81 11.85 -23.05
CA SER A 444 33.91 13.18 -22.42
C SER A 444 32.62 14.00 -22.55
N GLU A 445 32.02 13.99 -23.74
CA GLU A 445 30.82 14.77 -24.03
C GLU A 445 29.61 14.18 -23.28
N ARG A 446 29.49 12.84 -23.23
CA ARG A 446 28.47 12.16 -22.42
C ARG A 446 28.60 12.48 -20.94
N PHE A 447 29.82 12.55 -20.43
CA PHE A 447 30.08 12.93 -19.04
C PHE A 447 29.63 14.36 -18.73
N ASP A 448 29.88 15.31 -19.63
CA ASP A 448 29.46 16.70 -19.44
C ASP A 448 27.92 16.83 -19.40
N ILE A 449 27.22 16.08 -20.27
CA ILE A 449 25.75 16.02 -20.23
C ILE A 449 25.26 15.36 -18.93
N ALA A 450 25.86 14.25 -18.50
CA ALA A 450 25.51 13.59 -17.23
C ALA A 450 25.65 14.56 -16.05
N LYS A 451 26.74 15.31 -16.00
CA LYS A 451 26.99 16.32 -14.98
C LYS A 451 25.92 17.41 -14.99
N LYS A 452 25.58 17.93 -16.18
CA LYS A 452 24.48 18.90 -16.34
C LYS A 452 23.16 18.37 -15.78
N ILE A 453 22.76 17.14 -16.14
CA ILE A 453 21.50 16.54 -15.67
C ILE A 453 21.48 16.45 -14.14
N VAL A 454 22.56 15.97 -13.52
CA VAL A 454 22.66 15.85 -12.06
C VAL A 454 22.58 17.22 -11.39
N GLU A 455 23.33 18.21 -11.88
CA GLU A 455 23.34 19.56 -11.32
C GLU A 455 21.97 20.24 -11.44
N GLU A 456 21.24 20.06 -12.54
CA GLU A 456 19.89 20.59 -12.69
C GLU A 456 18.90 19.87 -11.75
N ALA A 457 18.95 18.55 -11.65
CA ALA A 457 18.09 17.79 -10.74
C ALA A 457 18.29 18.21 -9.26
N GLU A 458 19.52 18.46 -8.84
CA GLU A 458 19.84 18.93 -7.49
C GLU A 458 19.22 20.31 -7.19
N LYS A 459 19.05 21.19 -8.20
CA LYS A 459 18.35 22.48 -8.01
C LYS A 459 16.87 22.33 -7.70
N TYR A 460 16.25 21.25 -8.16
CA TYR A 460 14.87 20.89 -7.79
C TYR A 460 14.80 20.16 -6.44
N GLY A 461 15.93 19.94 -5.77
CA GLY A 461 15.99 19.18 -4.51
C GLY A 461 15.95 17.67 -4.69
N ILE A 462 16.13 17.17 -5.92
CA ILE A 462 16.26 15.74 -6.19
C ILE A 462 17.66 15.31 -5.77
N GLU A 463 17.73 14.32 -4.90
CA GLU A 463 18.99 13.88 -4.34
C GLU A 463 19.79 13.02 -5.33
N ARG A 464 21.12 13.17 -5.32
CA ARG A 464 22.01 12.39 -6.19
C ARG A 464 21.81 10.87 -6.07
N LYS A 465 21.42 10.37 -4.90
CA LYS A 465 21.12 8.95 -4.66
C LYS A 465 19.94 8.44 -5.49
N ASP A 466 19.01 9.30 -5.87
CA ASP A 466 17.81 8.96 -6.67
C ASP A 466 18.01 9.22 -8.18
N ILE A 467 19.22 9.63 -8.59
CA ILE A 467 19.57 9.89 -9.99
C ILE A 467 20.41 8.73 -10.54
N PHE A 468 19.92 8.14 -11.63
CA PHE A 468 20.60 7.13 -12.42
C PHE A 468 21.00 7.74 -13.76
N ILE A 469 22.21 7.50 -14.22
CA ILE A 469 22.66 7.98 -15.54
C ILE A 469 22.83 6.81 -16.50
N ASP A 470 22.19 6.93 -17.66
CA ASP A 470 22.38 6.06 -18.80
C ASP A 470 23.29 6.73 -19.83
N CYS A 471 24.51 6.19 -19.96
CA CYS A 471 25.52 6.67 -20.90
C CYS A 471 25.28 6.22 -22.34
N LEU A 472 24.11 5.66 -22.64
CA LEU A 472 23.60 5.20 -23.92
C LEU A 472 24.45 4.10 -24.56
N THR A 473 23.98 2.85 -24.43
CA THR A 473 24.54 1.71 -25.15
C THR A 473 24.31 1.86 -26.65
N LEU A 474 25.39 1.97 -27.41
CA LEU A 474 25.35 2.01 -28.87
C LEU A 474 25.40 0.62 -29.50
N THR A 475 24.85 0.51 -30.72
CA THR A 475 24.80 -0.76 -31.44
C THR A 475 26.15 -1.07 -32.08
N ALA A 476 26.79 -2.18 -31.71
CA ALA A 476 28.12 -2.53 -32.21
C ALA A 476 28.17 -2.78 -33.73
N SER A 477 27.06 -3.19 -34.35
CA SER A 477 27.00 -3.38 -35.81
C SER A 477 27.10 -2.07 -36.61
N ALA A 478 26.79 -0.93 -36.00
CA ALA A 478 26.76 0.37 -36.65
C ALA A 478 27.82 1.34 -36.13
N GLN A 479 28.11 1.31 -34.82
CA GLN A 479 28.93 2.29 -34.11
C GLN A 479 30.00 1.61 -33.24
N GLN A 480 30.68 0.61 -33.81
CA GLN A 480 31.60 -0.27 -33.07
C GLN A 480 32.69 0.49 -32.30
N GLU A 481 33.23 1.56 -32.87
CA GLU A 481 34.31 2.37 -32.28
C GLU A 481 33.88 3.02 -30.95
N ASP A 482 32.60 3.39 -30.83
CA ASP A 482 32.06 4.14 -29.68
C ASP A 482 31.50 3.23 -28.56
N VAL A 483 31.44 1.90 -28.79
CA VAL A 483 30.87 0.94 -27.82
C VAL A 483 31.64 0.99 -26.50
N PHE A 484 32.97 1.00 -26.56
CA PHE A 484 33.80 1.01 -25.36
C PHE A 484 33.82 2.39 -24.68
N ASP A 485 33.66 3.48 -25.45
CA ASP A 485 33.49 4.84 -24.89
C ASP A 485 32.26 4.93 -23.98
N THR A 486 31.20 4.17 -24.25
CA THR A 486 30.04 4.04 -23.34
C THR A 486 30.47 3.57 -21.94
N LEU A 487 31.34 2.55 -21.88
CA LEU A 487 31.82 1.98 -20.62
C LEU A 487 32.78 2.92 -19.89
N VAL A 488 33.60 3.66 -20.65
CA VAL A 488 34.48 4.69 -20.09
C VAL A 488 33.64 5.82 -19.48
N ALA A 489 32.63 6.33 -20.19
CA ALA A 489 31.71 7.33 -19.66
C ALA A 489 31.02 6.85 -18.38
N LEU A 490 30.48 5.62 -18.40
CA LEU A 490 29.85 5.02 -17.23
C LEU A 490 30.80 4.97 -16.02
N SER A 491 32.04 4.51 -16.20
CA SER A 491 33.01 4.49 -15.11
C SER A 491 33.33 5.88 -14.57
N ARG A 492 33.36 6.90 -15.44
CA ARG A 492 33.61 8.28 -15.03
C ARG A 492 32.43 8.84 -14.25
N VAL A 493 31.20 8.64 -14.71
CA VAL A 493 30.00 9.04 -13.98
C VAL A 493 29.99 8.43 -12.57
N LYS A 494 30.24 7.11 -12.46
CA LYS A 494 30.26 6.43 -11.17
C LYS A 494 31.32 6.97 -10.20
N LYS A 495 32.53 7.27 -10.69
CA LYS A 495 33.68 7.66 -9.85
C LYS A 495 33.77 9.16 -9.58
N GLU A 496 33.46 10.00 -10.57
CA GLU A 496 33.68 11.44 -10.51
C GLU A 496 32.40 12.21 -10.14
N ILE A 497 31.22 11.76 -10.61
CA ILE A 497 29.93 12.39 -10.27
C ILE A 497 29.34 11.72 -9.01
N GLY A 498 29.47 10.40 -8.90
CA GLY A 498 28.92 9.63 -7.78
C GLY A 498 27.41 9.36 -7.89
N ALA A 499 26.81 9.58 -9.06
CA ALA A 499 25.45 9.13 -9.36
C ALA A 499 25.43 7.61 -9.59
N LYS A 500 24.25 6.99 -9.46
CA LYS A 500 24.06 5.61 -9.89
C LYS A 500 24.05 5.53 -11.41
N THR A 501 24.30 4.35 -11.95
CA THR A 501 24.36 4.14 -13.40
C THR A 501 23.37 3.07 -13.84
N CYS A 502 22.75 3.32 -14.99
CA CYS A 502 21.78 2.45 -15.64
C CYS A 502 22.21 2.23 -17.10
N LEU A 503 21.93 1.08 -17.70
CA LEU A 503 22.20 0.85 -19.13
C LEU A 503 21.26 -0.19 -19.73
N GLY A 504 20.68 0.12 -20.89
CA GLY A 504 20.13 -0.86 -21.82
C GLY A 504 21.22 -1.74 -22.45
N VAL A 505 21.64 -2.82 -21.78
CA VAL A 505 22.78 -3.64 -22.23
C VAL A 505 22.48 -4.44 -23.51
N SER A 506 21.21 -4.77 -23.75
CA SER A 506 20.77 -5.55 -24.91
C SER A 506 20.97 -4.83 -26.26
N ASN A 507 21.11 -3.50 -26.23
CA ASN A 507 21.27 -2.67 -27.43
C ASN A 507 22.58 -2.94 -28.17
N VAL A 508 23.64 -3.33 -27.45
CA VAL A 508 24.99 -3.53 -28.02
C VAL A 508 24.99 -4.56 -29.15
N SER A 509 24.14 -5.58 -29.05
CA SER A 509 24.15 -6.74 -29.94
C SER A 509 23.13 -6.68 -31.07
N PHE A 510 22.38 -5.59 -31.24
CA PHE A 510 21.41 -5.49 -32.33
C PHE A 510 22.07 -5.66 -33.71
N GLY A 511 21.46 -6.49 -34.55
CA GLY A 511 21.94 -6.76 -35.91
C GLY A 511 23.12 -7.74 -36.02
N LEU A 512 23.60 -8.33 -34.93
CA LEU A 512 24.71 -9.29 -34.92
C LEU A 512 24.25 -10.72 -34.56
N PRO A 513 24.95 -11.78 -35.02
CA PRO A 513 24.75 -13.15 -34.55
C PRO A 513 25.28 -13.34 -33.12
N GLU A 514 24.91 -14.44 -32.47
CA GLU A 514 25.35 -14.78 -31.09
C GLU A 514 25.12 -13.63 -30.09
N ARG A 515 23.95 -12.98 -30.18
CA ARG A 515 23.62 -11.79 -29.40
C ARG A 515 23.83 -11.97 -27.91
N ASP A 516 23.43 -13.12 -27.39
CA ASP A 516 23.49 -13.45 -25.97
C ASP A 516 24.94 -13.45 -25.44
N LEU A 517 25.88 -14.00 -26.22
CA LEU A 517 27.30 -13.98 -25.89
C LEU A 517 27.86 -12.54 -25.84
N LEU A 518 27.56 -11.74 -26.88
CA LEU A 518 28.04 -10.36 -26.96
C LEU A 518 27.44 -9.48 -25.86
N THR A 519 26.12 -9.60 -25.61
CA THR A 519 25.43 -8.89 -24.53
C THR A 519 26.02 -9.28 -23.17
N THR A 520 26.27 -10.57 -22.91
CA THR A 520 26.85 -11.02 -21.63
C THR A 520 28.28 -10.52 -21.41
N ALA A 521 29.10 -10.49 -22.47
CA ALA A 521 30.46 -9.94 -22.40
C ALA A 521 30.44 -8.43 -22.12
N PHE A 522 29.54 -7.69 -22.77
CA PHE A 522 29.35 -6.26 -22.54
C PHE A 522 28.82 -5.98 -21.13
N LEU A 523 27.80 -6.72 -20.68
CA LEU A 523 27.23 -6.63 -19.33
C LEU A 523 28.32 -6.83 -18.27
N THR A 524 29.11 -7.89 -18.36
CA THR A 524 30.19 -8.17 -17.39
C THR A 524 31.20 -7.02 -17.35
N SER A 525 31.52 -6.45 -18.52
CA SER A 525 32.42 -5.28 -18.62
C SER A 525 31.79 -4.03 -18.00
N ALA A 526 30.50 -3.79 -18.22
CA ALA A 526 29.77 -2.66 -17.64
C ALA A 526 29.65 -2.78 -16.12
N LEU A 527 29.35 -3.97 -15.59
CA LEU A 527 29.35 -4.26 -14.15
C LEU A 527 30.72 -3.95 -13.54
N ALA A 528 31.81 -4.39 -14.18
CA ALA A 528 33.16 -4.09 -13.72
C ALA A 528 33.49 -2.58 -13.73
N MET A 529 32.85 -1.82 -14.63
CA MET A 529 32.98 -0.36 -14.73
C MET A 529 32.05 0.41 -13.78
N GLY A 530 31.13 -0.27 -13.10
CA GLY A 530 30.30 0.31 -12.05
C GLY A 530 28.81 0.39 -12.34
N LEU A 531 28.30 -0.41 -13.28
CA LEU A 531 26.88 -0.49 -13.62
C LEU A 531 26.05 -0.96 -12.40
N ASP A 532 25.08 -0.15 -11.97
CA ASP A 532 24.18 -0.47 -10.85
C ASP A 532 22.86 -1.10 -11.31
N ALA A 533 22.30 -0.62 -12.43
CA ALA A 533 20.97 -1.04 -12.89
C ALA A 533 20.97 -1.44 -14.39
N PRO A 534 21.29 -2.70 -14.74
CA PRO A 534 21.15 -3.16 -16.12
C PRO A 534 19.67 -3.29 -16.51
N ILE A 535 19.27 -2.63 -17.59
CA ILE A 535 18.02 -2.92 -18.32
C ILE A 535 18.31 -4.06 -19.30
N MET A 536 17.73 -5.23 -19.03
CA MET A 536 18.04 -6.48 -19.73
C MET A 536 16.89 -7.47 -19.73
N ASN A 537 17.01 -8.52 -20.55
CA ASN A 537 16.07 -9.64 -20.54
C ASN A 537 16.43 -10.62 -19.40
N PRO A 538 15.60 -10.74 -18.34
CA PRO A 538 15.88 -11.63 -17.21
C PRO A 538 15.83 -13.13 -17.60
N ALA A 539 15.25 -13.47 -18.75
CA ALA A 539 15.27 -14.84 -19.27
C ALA A 539 16.62 -15.27 -19.88
N SER A 540 17.60 -14.37 -20.00
CA SER A 540 18.95 -14.72 -20.46
C SER A 540 19.72 -15.39 -19.31
N GLU A 541 19.78 -16.72 -19.35
CA GLU A 541 20.49 -17.53 -18.35
C GLU A 541 21.96 -17.11 -18.22
N SER A 542 22.65 -16.89 -19.35
CA SER A 542 24.05 -16.46 -19.37
C SER A 542 24.27 -15.10 -18.70
N SER A 543 23.36 -14.14 -18.93
CA SER A 543 23.46 -12.81 -18.31
C SER A 543 23.12 -12.87 -16.82
N MET A 544 22.12 -13.67 -16.43
CA MET A 544 21.77 -13.89 -15.02
C MET A 544 22.90 -14.59 -14.26
N ASP A 545 23.51 -15.62 -14.84
CA ASP A 545 24.67 -16.32 -14.30
C ASP A 545 25.86 -15.38 -14.15
N ALA A 546 26.11 -14.52 -15.14
CA ALA A 546 27.16 -13.51 -15.08
C ALA A 546 26.92 -12.52 -13.92
N ILE A 547 25.68 -12.09 -13.67
CA ILE A 547 25.34 -11.24 -12.53
C ILE A 547 25.56 -11.96 -11.21
N ARG A 548 25.07 -13.21 -11.05
CA ARG A 548 25.28 -13.99 -9.81
C ARG A 548 26.77 -14.18 -9.50
N ALA A 549 27.55 -14.58 -10.51
CA ALA A 549 29.00 -14.71 -10.39
C ALA A 549 29.65 -13.37 -10.03
N PHE A 550 29.23 -12.28 -10.66
CA PHE A 550 29.76 -10.95 -10.36
C PHE A 550 29.43 -10.51 -8.93
N LYS A 551 28.21 -10.78 -8.43
CA LYS A 551 27.81 -10.49 -7.04
C LYS A 551 28.73 -11.19 -6.04
N VAL A 552 29.12 -12.45 -6.28
CA VAL A 552 30.13 -13.16 -5.48
C VAL A 552 31.49 -12.47 -5.56
N LEU A 553 31.97 -12.22 -6.79
CA LEU A 553 33.29 -11.61 -7.02
C LEU A 553 33.45 -10.21 -6.41
N LYS A 554 32.35 -9.45 -6.30
CA LYS A 554 32.30 -8.13 -5.66
C LYS A 554 31.95 -8.16 -4.18
N ASN A 555 31.77 -9.34 -3.58
CA ASN A 555 31.36 -9.49 -2.19
C ASN A 555 30.02 -8.77 -1.89
N ILE A 556 29.13 -8.73 -2.89
CA ILE A 556 27.74 -8.31 -2.74
C ILE A 556 26.95 -9.49 -2.14
N ASP A 557 27.08 -10.68 -2.74
CA ASP A 557 26.61 -11.93 -2.17
C ASP A 557 27.63 -12.42 -1.13
N ARG A 558 27.39 -12.06 0.14
CA ARG A 558 28.29 -12.39 1.25
C ARG A 558 28.24 -13.89 1.53
N ASP A 559 29.41 -14.47 1.76
CA ASP A 559 29.59 -15.92 1.95
C ASP A 559 29.12 -16.77 0.76
N SER A 560 28.85 -16.14 -0.39
CA SER A 560 28.27 -16.79 -1.57
C SER A 560 26.95 -17.51 -1.27
N ALA A 561 26.16 -16.99 -0.32
CA ALA A 561 24.96 -17.65 0.18
C ALA A 561 23.91 -17.85 -0.92
N ASP A 562 23.56 -16.78 -1.63
CA ASP A 562 22.57 -16.82 -2.72
C ASP A 562 23.07 -17.69 -3.89
N TYR A 563 24.36 -17.54 -4.23
CA TYR A 563 25.00 -18.31 -5.28
C TYR A 563 24.99 -19.81 -4.95
N ILE A 564 25.38 -20.19 -3.73
CA ILE A 564 25.38 -21.59 -3.31
C ILE A 564 23.96 -22.12 -3.29
N GLU A 565 23.00 -21.39 -2.72
CA GLU A 565 21.60 -21.83 -2.68
C GLU A 565 21.06 -22.09 -4.09
N PHE A 566 21.29 -21.17 -5.02
CA PHE A 566 20.86 -21.33 -6.41
C PHE A 566 21.56 -22.51 -7.11
N TYR A 567 22.87 -22.70 -6.90
CA TYR A 567 23.64 -23.73 -7.60
C TYR A 567 23.75 -25.10 -6.88
N LYS A 568 23.22 -25.22 -5.66
CA LYS A 568 23.33 -26.43 -4.83
C LYS A 568 22.78 -27.67 -5.54
N ASP A 569 21.64 -27.53 -6.20
CA ASP A 569 20.91 -28.63 -6.83
C ASP A 569 21.15 -28.74 -8.35
N THR A 570 21.75 -27.73 -8.99
CA THR A 570 22.10 -27.77 -10.43
C THR A 570 23.35 -28.62 -10.71
N SER A 571 24.10 -29.02 -9.68
CA SER A 571 25.27 -29.90 -9.81
C SER A 571 24.94 -31.39 -10.05
N ARG A 572 23.65 -31.75 -10.10
CA ARG A 572 23.17 -33.04 -10.59
C ARG A 572 22.24 -32.78 -11.78
N THR A 573 22.45 -33.55 -12.84
CA THR A 573 21.74 -33.53 -14.13
C THR A 573 22.09 -32.40 -15.12
N THR A 574 22.99 -32.75 -16.04
CA THR A 574 22.79 -32.46 -17.47
C THR A 574 21.33 -32.71 -17.85
N LYS A 575 20.66 -31.69 -18.38
CA LYS A 575 19.44 -31.75 -19.20
C LYS A 575 18.38 -32.77 -18.75
N GLU A 576 17.48 -32.38 -17.85
CA GLU A 576 16.08 -32.78 -17.96
C GLU A 576 15.19 -31.81 -17.17
N THR A 577 14.22 -31.24 -17.88
CA THR A 577 13.06 -30.47 -17.41
C THR A 577 13.33 -29.28 -16.49
N ALA A 578 13.71 -28.15 -17.08
CA ALA A 578 12.98 -26.92 -16.74
C ALA A 578 11.50 -27.24 -16.93
N GLU A 579 10.66 -27.03 -15.91
CA GLU A 579 9.22 -27.09 -16.07
C GLU A 579 8.88 -26.28 -17.31
N LYS A 580 8.47 -26.98 -18.37
CA LYS A 580 8.03 -26.31 -19.59
C LYS A 580 6.93 -25.37 -19.14
N PRO A 581 6.94 -24.09 -19.56
CA PRO A 581 5.76 -23.25 -19.36
C PRO A 581 4.57 -24.03 -19.87
N ILE A 582 3.59 -24.28 -19.00
CA ILE A 582 2.36 -24.99 -19.36
C ILE A 582 1.85 -24.29 -20.62
N PRO A 583 1.79 -24.98 -21.78
CA PRO A 583 1.26 -24.37 -22.99
C PRO A 583 -0.10 -23.75 -22.69
N GLU A 584 -0.47 -22.63 -23.31
CA GLU A 584 -1.79 -22.01 -23.13
C GLU A 584 -2.96 -23.00 -23.31
N SER A 585 -2.73 -24.13 -24.02
CA SER A 585 -3.66 -25.24 -24.24
C SER A 585 -3.76 -26.26 -23.09
N GLU A 586 -2.90 -26.21 -22.07
CA GLU A 586 -2.87 -27.13 -20.92
C GLU A 586 -3.12 -26.42 -19.57
N MET A 587 -3.40 -25.11 -19.59
CA MET A 587 -3.66 -24.34 -18.38
C MET A 587 -4.95 -24.82 -17.70
N THR A 588 -4.85 -25.19 -16.42
CA THR A 588 -5.98 -25.66 -15.62
C THR A 588 -6.77 -24.49 -15.03
N LEU A 589 -8.06 -24.71 -14.75
CA LEU A 589 -8.93 -23.68 -14.17
C LEU A 589 -8.41 -23.19 -12.80
N ASP A 590 -7.84 -24.09 -11.98
CA ASP A 590 -7.26 -23.71 -10.69
C ASP A 590 -6.07 -22.78 -10.85
N HIS A 591 -5.19 -23.04 -11.83
CA HIS A 591 -4.08 -22.15 -12.14
C HIS A 591 -4.58 -20.77 -12.61
N ALA A 592 -5.61 -20.72 -13.45
CA ALA A 592 -6.19 -19.45 -13.91
C ALA A 592 -6.78 -18.65 -12.73
N ILE A 593 -7.46 -19.30 -11.78
CA ILE A 593 -8.03 -18.65 -10.58
C ILE A 593 -6.91 -18.13 -9.65
N ILE A 594 -5.91 -18.95 -9.33
CA ILE A 594 -4.81 -18.59 -8.42
C ILE A 594 -4.01 -17.40 -8.96
N ASN A 595 -3.89 -17.29 -10.29
CA ASN A 595 -3.19 -16.20 -10.94
C ASN A 595 -4.11 -15.07 -11.42
N ALA A 596 -5.39 -15.09 -11.05
CA ALA A 596 -6.41 -14.10 -11.41
C ALA A 596 -6.52 -13.80 -12.93
N LEU A 597 -6.37 -14.83 -13.76
CA LEU A 597 -6.44 -14.77 -15.23
C LEU A 597 -7.91 -14.82 -15.70
N LYS A 598 -8.58 -13.66 -15.68
CA LYS A 598 -10.05 -13.54 -15.87
C LYS A 598 -10.53 -14.10 -17.21
N VAL A 599 -9.90 -13.72 -18.32
CA VAL A 599 -10.33 -14.18 -19.66
C VAL A 599 -10.05 -15.66 -19.81
N LYS A 600 -8.87 -16.12 -19.39
CA LYS A 600 -8.52 -17.54 -19.54
C LYS A 600 -9.38 -18.45 -18.67
N ALA A 601 -9.66 -18.04 -17.44
CA ALA A 601 -10.58 -18.74 -16.55
C ALA A 601 -11.97 -18.88 -17.17
N ALA A 602 -12.47 -17.82 -17.83
CA ALA A 602 -13.74 -17.83 -18.53
C ALA A 602 -13.76 -18.82 -19.71
N GLU A 603 -12.70 -18.87 -20.52
CA GLU A 603 -12.55 -19.83 -21.62
C GLU A 603 -12.55 -21.27 -21.11
N ILE A 604 -11.66 -21.58 -20.16
CA ILE A 604 -11.52 -22.93 -19.59
C ILE A 604 -12.85 -23.38 -18.95
N THR A 605 -13.55 -22.47 -18.28
CA THR A 605 -14.88 -22.76 -17.70
C THR A 605 -15.88 -23.17 -18.77
N LYS A 606 -15.93 -22.46 -19.90
CA LYS A 606 -16.85 -22.81 -21.01
C LYS A 606 -16.53 -24.19 -21.58
N GLU A 607 -15.25 -24.51 -21.75
CA GLU A 607 -14.82 -25.84 -22.20
C GLU A 607 -15.16 -26.95 -21.18
N LEU A 608 -15.01 -26.68 -19.88
CA LEU A 608 -15.36 -27.63 -18.82
C LEU A 608 -16.87 -27.86 -18.74
N LEU A 609 -17.68 -26.83 -18.97
CA LEU A 609 -19.15 -26.93 -18.99
C LEU A 609 -19.69 -27.83 -20.12
N GLU A 610 -18.89 -28.12 -21.15
CA GLU A 610 -19.26 -29.11 -22.17
C GLU A 610 -19.14 -30.56 -21.65
N LYS A 611 -18.37 -30.77 -20.58
CA LYS A 611 -17.96 -32.11 -20.10
C LYS A 611 -18.37 -32.42 -18.66
N LYS A 612 -18.61 -31.39 -17.84
CA LYS A 612 -18.90 -31.48 -16.40
C LYS A 612 -20.11 -30.64 -16.04
N THR A 613 -20.79 -31.04 -14.97
CA THR A 613 -21.87 -30.27 -14.37
C THR A 613 -21.32 -29.05 -13.63
N SER A 614 -22.16 -28.02 -13.46
CA SER A 614 -21.83 -26.81 -12.70
C SER A 614 -21.31 -27.11 -11.29
N ILE A 615 -21.90 -28.11 -10.61
CA ILE A 615 -21.52 -28.51 -9.25
C ILE A 615 -20.14 -29.18 -9.23
N GLU A 616 -19.83 -30.03 -10.21
CA GLU A 616 -18.50 -30.65 -10.31
C GLU A 616 -17.41 -29.62 -10.56
N ILE A 617 -17.67 -28.61 -11.42
CA ILE A 617 -16.71 -27.53 -11.67
C ILE A 617 -16.43 -26.74 -10.38
N ILE A 618 -17.48 -26.41 -9.62
CA ILE A 618 -17.36 -25.68 -8.35
C ILE A 618 -16.53 -26.49 -7.33
N ASN A 619 -16.89 -27.76 -7.11
CA ASN A 619 -16.29 -28.57 -6.05
C ASN A 619 -14.88 -29.08 -6.38
N GLU A 620 -14.60 -29.41 -7.64
CA GLU A 620 -13.31 -30.00 -8.03
C GLU A 620 -12.26 -28.95 -8.42
N TYR A 621 -12.68 -27.74 -8.86
CA TYR A 621 -11.76 -26.73 -9.39
C TYR A 621 -11.81 -25.43 -8.60
N ILE A 622 -13.00 -24.83 -8.45
CA ILE A 622 -13.14 -23.49 -7.87
C ILE A 622 -12.84 -23.50 -6.37
N ALA A 623 -13.51 -24.37 -5.61
CA ALA A 623 -13.33 -24.43 -4.15
C ALA A 623 -11.87 -24.77 -3.75
N PRO A 624 -11.20 -25.79 -4.33
CA PRO A 624 -9.79 -26.07 -4.03
C PRO A 624 -8.85 -24.92 -4.44
N ALA A 625 -9.13 -24.21 -5.53
CA ALA A 625 -8.35 -23.05 -5.92
C ALA A 625 -8.47 -21.91 -4.91
N LEU A 626 -9.69 -21.61 -4.44
CA LEU A 626 -9.92 -20.61 -3.41
C LEU A 626 -9.27 -20.99 -2.08
N ASP A 627 -9.28 -22.27 -1.69
CA ASP A 627 -8.61 -22.73 -0.48
C ASP A 627 -7.08 -22.57 -0.58
N LYS A 628 -6.48 -22.84 -1.76
CA LYS A 628 -5.06 -22.54 -2.03
C LYS A 628 -4.77 -21.03 -1.93
N VAL A 629 -5.62 -20.19 -2.53
CA VAL A 629 -5.48 -18.72 -2.45
C VAL A 629 -5.57 -18.25 -0.99
N GLY A 630 -6.52 -18.77 -0.21
CA GLY A 630 -6.65 -18.47 1.22
C GLY A 630 -5.39 -18.86 2.00
N SER A 631 -4.83 -20.05 1.77
CA SER A 631 -3.58 -20.48 2.42
C SER A 631 -2.38 -19.61 2.04
N LYS A 632 -2.29 -19.15 0.79
CA LYS A 632 -1.25 -18.19 0.36
C LYS A 632 -1.39 -16.84 1.04
N TYR A 633 -2.61 -16.39 1.31
CA TYR A 633 -2.86 -15.15 2.04
C TYR A 633 -2.47 -15.29 3.52
N GLU A 634 -2.82 -16.40 4.17
CA GLU A 634 -2.45 -16.68 5.57
C GLU A 634 -0.93 -16.79 5.78
N THR A 635 -0.21 -17.30 4.77
CA THR A 635 1.26 -17.42 4.80
C THR A 635 1.98 -16.14 4.36
N GLY A 636 1.25 -15.12 3.90
CA GLY A 636 1.83 -13.87 3.40
C GLY A 636 2.50 -13.98 2.02
N GLU A 637 2.28 -15.07 1.28
CA GLU A 637 2.77 -15.23 -0.11
C GLU A 637 1.99 -14.32 -1.08
N ILE A 638 0.71 -14.07 -0.80
CA ILE A 638 -0.12 -13.08 -1.50
C ILE A 638 -0.78 -12.13 -0.50
N PHE A 639 -1.18 -10.94 -0.95
CA PHE A 639 -1.81 -9.93 -0.11
C PHE A 639 -3.27 -9.72 -0.49
N LEU A 640 -3.96 -8.86 0.27
CA LEU A 640 -5.39 -8.62 0.11
C LEU A 640 -5.77 -8.28 -1.34
N PRO A 641 -5.06 -7.39 -2.09
CA PRO A 641 -5.41 -7.13 -3.49
C PRO A 641 -5.45 -8.38 -4.37
N GLN A 642 -4.46 -9.28 -4.26
CA GLN A 642 -4.44 -10.53 -5.03
C GLN A 642 -5.58 -11.48 -4.64
N LEU A 643 -5.91 -11.56 -3.35
CA LEU A 643 -7.05 -12.33 -2.86
C LEU A 643 -8.37 -11.83 -3.50
N LEU A 644 -8.57 -10.51 -3.56
CA LEU A 644 -9.76 -9.90 -4.17
C LEU A 644 -9.83 -10.17 -5.68
N LEU A 645 -8.70 -10.16 -6.38
CA LEU A 645 -8.66 -10.42 -7.83
C LEU A 645 -8.97 -11.89 -8.18
N SER A 646 -8.47 -12.84 -7.38
CA SER A 646 -8.85 -14.25 -7.51
C SER A 646 -10.35 -14.44 -7.25
N ALA A 647 -10.87 -13.74 -6.24
CA ALA A 647 -12.29 -13.68 -5.92
C ALA A 647 -13.14 -13.16 -7.10
N GLU A 648 -12.79 -12.03 -7.70
CA GLU A 648 -13.47 -11.47 -8.87
C GLU A 648 -13.40 -12.40 -10.10
N THR A 649 -12.24 -13.04 -10.33
CA THR A 649 -12.10 -14.06 -11.38
C THR A 649 -13.14 -15.18 -11.18
N VAL A 650 -13.33 -15.62 -9.94
CA VAL A 650 -14.34 -16.61 -9.58
C VAL A 650 -15.77 -16.08 -9.79
N GLN A 651 -16.08 -14.83 -9.45
CA GLN A 651 -17.39 -14.24 -9.75
C GLN A 651 -17.72 -14.26 -11.25
N ASN A 652 -16.73 -13.96 -12.10
CA ASN A 652 -16.88 -14.04 -13.54
C ASN A 652 -17.17 -15.47 -14.01
N ILE A 653 -16.43 -16.45 -13.48
CA ILE A 653 -16.69 -17.89 -13.71
C ILE A 653 -18.13 -18.26 -13.31
N PHE A 654 -18.59 -17.84 -12.13
CA PHE A 654 -19.96 -18.11 -11.67
C PHE A 654 -21.02 -17.50 -12.58
N LYS A 655 -20.80 -16.28 -13.08
CA LYS A 655 -21.70 -15.64 -14.04
C LYS A 655 -21.84 -16.49 -15.30
N ILE A 656 -20.74 -17.02 -15.83
CA ILE A 656 -20.73 -17.91 -17.00
C ILE A 656 -21.47 -19.23 -16.71
N ILE A 657 -21.21 -19.84 -15.55
CA ILE A 657 -21.91 -21.06 -15.11
C ILE A 657 -23.43 -20.83 -15.00
N LYS A 658 -23.84 -19.65 -14.51
CA LYS A 658 -25.25 -19.28 -14.38
C LYS A 658 -25.91 -19.05 -15.74
N GLU A 659 -25.21 -18.43 -16.69
CA GLU A 659 -25.70 -18.18 -18.05
C GLU A 659 -25.80 -19.46 -18.91
N SER A 660 -24.93 -20.44 -18.67
CA SER A 660 -24.92 -21.72 -19.41
C SER A 660 -25.96 -22.74 -18.89
N SER A 661 -26.38 -22.61 -17.63
CA SER A 661 -27.34 -23.52 -17.00
C SER A 661 -28.79 -23.14 -17.39
N LYS A 662 -29.44 -23.92 -18.27
CA LYS A 662 -30.87 -23.74 -18.64
C LYS A 662 -31.85 -23.95 -17.49
N THR A 663 -31.40 -24.61 -16.43
CA THR A 663 -32.00 -24.59 -15.10
C THR A 663 -31.22 -23.57 -14.30
N ASN A 664 -31.89 -22.57 -13.69
CA ASN A 664 -31.26 -21.66 -12.74
C ASN A 664 -30.28 -22.46 -11.87
N ALA A 665 -28.97 -22.25 -12.05
CA ALA A 665 -27.99 -22.56 -11.02
C ALA A 665 -28.43 -21.71 -9.83
N THR A 666 -29.29 -22.32 -9.02
CA THR A 666 -29.93 -21.65 -7.92
C THR A 666 -28.81 -21.62 -6.91
N VAL A 667 -28.30 -20.41 -6.66
CA VAL A 667 -27.73 -20.09 -5.34
C VAL A 667 -28.61 -20.82 -4.35
N ASP A 668 -28.03 -21.72 -3.57
CA ASP A 668 -28.80 -22.58 -2.69
C ASP A 668 -29.56 -21.64 -1.75
N ARG A 669 -30.85 -21.41 -2.02
CA ARG A 669 -31.67 -20.44 -1.29
C ARG A 669 -31.85 -20.85 0.17
N ASN A 670 -31.38 -22.04 0.54
CA ASN A 670 -31.30 -22.50 1.92
C ASN A 670 -30.02 -22.02 2.64
N LYS A 671 -29.04 -21.44 1.93
CA LYS A 671 -27.74 -21.00 2.46
C LYS A 671 -27.58 -19.48 2.44
N ARG A 672 -28.49 -18.78 3.11
CA ARG A 672 -28.55 -17.30 3.15
C ARG A 672 -27.94 -16.74 4.42
N VAL A 673 -27.10 -15.72 4.33
CA VAL A 673 -26.46 -15.09 5.48
C VAL A 673 -26.70 -13.58 5.43
N ILE A 674 -27.11 -13.00 6.56
CA ILE A 674 -27.17 -11.54 6.71
C ILE A 674 -25.79 -11.04 7.13
N LEU A 675 -25.31 -9.96 6.54
CA LEU A 675 -24.14 -9.23 7.02
C LEU A 675 -24.50 -7.76 7.29
N ALA A 676 -24.08 -7.23 8.44
CA ALA A 676 -24.30 -5.84 8.80
C ALA A 676 -23.13 -5.27 9.63
N THR A 677 -22.74 -4.03 9.34
CA THR A 677 -21.94 -3.25 10.29
C THR A 677 -22.92 -2.59 11.27
N VAL A 678 -22.65 -2.74 12.57
CA VAL A 678 -23.59 -2.37 13.62
C VAL A 678 -23.87 -0.87 13.66
N GLN A 679 -25.00 -0.48 14.24
CA GLN A 679 -25.39 0.92 14.41
C GLN A 679 -24.26 1.77 15.01
N GLY A 680 -24.03 2.96 14.44
CA GLY A 680 -22.96 3.89 14.81
C GLY A 680 -21.62 3.57 14.16
N ASP A 681 -21.44 2.42 13.51
CA ASP A 681 -20.20 2.05 12.85
C ASP A 681 -20.34 2.12 11.32
N VAL A 682 -19.48 2.92 10.71
CA VAL A 682 -19.48 3.18 9.27
C VAL A 682 -18.38 2.45 8.53
N HIS A 683 -17.56 1.66 9.22
CA HIS A 683 -16.44 0.94 8.62
C HIS A 683 -16.91 -0.36 7.98
N ASP A 684 -16.70 -0.48 6.66
CA ASP A 684 -17.25 -1.57 5.86
C ASP A 684 -16.19 -2.41 5.13
N ILE A 685 -14.91 -2.20 5.41
CA ILE A 685 -13.85 -2.93 4.70
C ILE A 685 -13.93 -4.44 5.04
N GLY A 686 -13.92 -4.80 6.33
CA GLY A 686 -13.96 -6.20 6.76
C GLY A 686 -15.23 -6.93 6.33
N LYS A 687 -16.42 -6.33 6.55
CA LYS A 687 -17.70 -6.90 6.10
C LYS A 687 -17.73 -7.05 4.57
N GLY A 688 -17.29 -6.04 3.83
CA GLY A 688 -17.21 -6.08 2.37
C GLY A 688 -16.36 -7.25 1.86
N ILE A 689 -15.21 -7.51 2.49
CA ILE A 689 -14.35 -8.66 2.16
C ILE A 689 -15.08 -9.99 2.44
N VAL A 690 -15.69 -10.13 3.63
CA VAL A 690 -16.43 -11.35 4.00
C VAL A 690 -17.58 -11.61 3.03
N LYS A 691 -18.38 -10.58 2.71
CA LYS A 691 -19.45 -10.67 1.72
C LYS A 691 -18.93 -11.20 0.39
N MET A 692 -17.89 -10.55 -0.14
CA MET A 692 -17.34 -10.89 -1.44
C MET A 692 -16.84 -12.34 -1.45
N LEU A 693 -16.13 -12.79 -0.40
CA LEU A 693 -15.69 -14.17 -0.29
C LEU A 693 -16.86 -15.15 -0.20
N LEU A 694 -17.89 -14.86 0.60
CA LEU A 694 -19.07 -15.72 0.73
C LEU A 694 -19.85 -15.82 -0.59
N ASP A 695 -20.03 -14.72 -1.31
CA ASP A 695 -20.60 -14.72 -2.67
C ASP A 695 -19.81 -15.67 -3.58
N ASN A 696 -18.47 -15.71 -3.44
CA ASN A 696 -17.59 -16.59 -4.24
C ASN A 696 -17.59 -18.05 -3.80
N TYR A 697 -18.06 -18.37 -2.60
CA TYR A 697 -18.31 -19.74 -2.20
C TYR A 697 -19.76 -20.16 -2.48
N GLY A 698 -20.54 -19.31 -3.17
CA GLY A 698 -21.90 -19.61 -3.62
C GLY A 698 -22.98 -19.43 -2.56
N PHE A 699 -22.71 -18.68 -1.49
CA PHE A 699 -23.69 -18.29 -0.47
C PHE A 699 -24.56 -17.12 -0.95
N ASP A 700 -25.80 -17.03 -0.48
CA ASP A 700 -26.67 -15.87 -0.74
C ASP A 700 -26.50 -14.84 0.38
N VAL A 701 -25.74 -13.77 0.12
CA VAL A 701 -25.44 -12.76 1.13
C VAL A 701 -26.42 -11.59 1.08
N VAL A 702 -27.19 -11.40 2.15
CA VAL A 702 -28.02 -10.21 2.37
C VAL A 702 -27.21 -9.18 3.13
N ASP A 703 -26.60 -8.27 2.37
CA ASP A 703 -25.79 -7.19 2.90
C ASP A 703 -26.65 -5.97 3.26
N LEU A 704 -26.82 -5.70 4.55
CA LEU A 704 -27.59 -4.54 5.06
C LEU A 704 -26.76 -3.24 5.04
N GLY A 705 -25.48 -3.31 4.71
CA GLY A 705 -24.59 -2.17 4.66
C GLY A 705 -24.06 -1.75 6.03
N LYS A 706 -23.76 -0.45 6.14
CA LYS A 706 -23.11 0.16 7.30
C LYS A 706 -24.06 1.05 8.11
N ASP A 707 -23.72 1.28 9.38
CA ASP A 707 -24.54 2.02 10.34
C ASP A 707 -26.00 1.51 10.36
N VAL A 708 -26.14 0.18 10.53
CA VAL A 708 -27.45 -0.48 10.40
C VAL A 708 -28.21 -0.44 11.72
N PRO A 709 -29.42 0.17 11.77
CA PRO A 709 -30.24 0.15 12.98
C PRO A 709 -30.59 -1.27 13.42
N ILE A 710 -30.60 -1.49 14.74
CA ILE A 710 -30.92 -2.80 15.35
C ILE A 710 -32.26 -3.37 14.82
N ALA A 711 -33.26 -2.49 14.70
CA ALA A 711 -34.59 -2.86 14.24
C ALA A 711 -34.58 -3.41 12.80
N ASP A 712 -33.72 -2.88 11.93
CA ASP A 712 -33.64 -3.30 10.52
C ASP A 712 -32.99 -4.67 10.40
N VAL A 713 -31.95 -4.96 11.19
CA VAL A 713 -31.32 -6.29 11.23
C VAL A 713 -32.34 -7.35 11.64
N VAL A 714 -33.08 -7.10 12.74
CA VAL A 714 -34.10 -8.04 13.24
C VAL A 714 -35.26 -8.18 12.24
N LYS A 715 -35.69 -7.07 11.63
CA LYS A 715 -36.78 -7.07 10.65
C LYS A 715 -36.44 -7.95 9.44
N VAL A 716 -35.29 -7.71 8.81
CA VAL A 716 -34.88 -8.46 7.61
C VAL A 716 -34.66 -9.95 7.94
N ALA A 717 -34.01 -10.25 9.07
CA ALA A 717 -33.80 -11.64 9.51
C ALA A 717 -35.13 -12.41 9.70
N LYS A 718 -36.17 -11.75 10.23
CA LYS A 718 -37.52 -12.33 10.35
C LYS A 718 -38.24 -12.47 9.02
N GLU A 719 -38.35 -11.37 8.27
CA GLU A 719 -39.14 -11.31 7.02
C GLU A 719 -38.59 -12.30 5.98
N GLU A 720 -37.28 -12.49 5.97
CA GLU A 720 -36.59 -13.36 5.03
C GLU A 720 -36.27 -14.76 5.57
N ASN A 721 -36.62 -15.04 6.83
CA ASN A 721 -36.37 -16.29 7.56
C ASN A 721 -34.90 -16.76 7.50
N ILE A 722 -33.96 -15.84 7.68
CA ILE A 722 -32.52 -16.10 7.62
C ILE A 722 -32.01 -16.48 9.02
N LYS A 723 -31.32 -17.63 9.12
CA LYS A 723 -30.87 -18.21 10.40
C LYS A 723 -29.41 -17.94 10.75
N LEU A 724 -28.66 -17.25 9.90
CA LEU A 724 -27.28 -16.86 10.19
C LEU A 724 -27.12 -15.36 9.99
N VAL A 725 -26.70 -14.65 11.04
CA VAL A 725 -26.45 -13.21 11.03
C VAL A 725 -24.99 -12.94 11.40
N GLY A 726 -24.25 -12.30 10.50
CA GLY A 726 -22.90 -11.79 10.71
C GLY A 726 -22.91 -10.31 11.08
N LEU A 727 -22.31 -9.95 12.21
CA LEU A 727 -22.16 -8.57 12.67
C LEU A 727 -20.70 -8.15 12.70
N SER A 728 -20.42 -6.93 12.23
CA SER A 728 -19.08 -6.33 12.23
C SER A 728 -19.04 -5.02 13.02
N ALA A 729 -17.95 -4.79 13.76
CA ALA A 729 -17.62 -3.50 14.37
C ALA A 729 -16.10 -3.25 14.33
N LEU A 730 -15.68 -2.03 13.96
CA LEU A 730 -14.29 -1.60 13.98
C LEU A 730 -14.00 -0.66 15.15
N MET A 731 -14.95 0.19 15.54
CA MET A 731 -14.73 1.17 16.60
C MET A 731 -15.03 0.59 17.97
N THR A 732 -14.19 0.88 18.96
CA THR A 732 -14.45 0.52 20.37
C THR A 732 -15.76 1.12 20.89
N THR A 733 -16.18 2.27 20.35
CA THR A 733 -17.45 2.95 20.67
C THR A 733 -18.70 2.17 20.25
N THR A 734 -18.62 1.36 19.21
CA THR A 734 -19.79 0.74 18.58
C THR A 734 -20.03 -0.71 19.04
N VAL A 735 -19.08 -1.29 19.76
CA VAL A 735 -19.14 -2.65 20.31
C VAL A 735 -20.34 -2.86 21.24
N ALA A 736 -20.75 -1.83 21.99
CA ALA A 736 -21.96 -1.89 22.82
C ALA A 736 -23.25 -2.07 21.99
N ASN A 737 -23.30 -1.49 20.78
CA ASN A 737 -24.44 -1.66 19.88
C ASN A 737 -24.46 -3.07 19.27
N MET A 738 -23.30 -3.72 19.11
CA MET A 738 -23.24 -5.14 18.76
C MET A 738 -23.95 -6.00 19.80
N LYS A 739 -23.62 -5.83 21.08
CA LYS A 739 -24.28 -6.57 22.18
C LYS A 739 -25.80 -6.36 22.16
N LYS A 740 -26.26 -5.11 22.06
CA LYS A 740 -27.70 -4.78 21.97
C LYS A 740 -28.38 -5.45 20.75
N THR A 741 -27.67 -5.52 19.62
CA THR A 741 -28.17 -6.19 18.41
C THR A 741 -28.33 -7.69 18.64
N ILE A 742 -27.34 -8.34 19.27
CA ILE A 742 -27.38 -9.76 19.61
C ILE A 742 -28.51 -10.09 20.58
N GLU A 743 -28.68 -9.28 21.63
CA GLU A 743 -29.78 -9.43 22.58
C GLU A 743 -31.15 -9.30 21.89
N ALA A 744 -31.29 -8.36 20.95
CA ALA A 744 -32.51 -8.20 20.17
C ALA A 744 -32.77 -9.41 19.26
N ILE A 745 -31.76 -9.92 18.53
CA ILE A 745 -31.89 -11.11 17.68
C ILE A 745 -32.26 -12.33 18.51
N ASN A 746 -31.55 -12.60 19.61
CA ASN A 746 -31.81 -13.77 20.46
C ASN A 746 -33.22 -13.76 21.08
N ARG A 747 -33.74 -12.58 21.42
CA ARG A 747 -35.11 -12.42 21.95
C ARG A 747 -36.17 -12.70 20.87
N ASP A 748 -35.92 -12.23 19.65
CA ASP A 748 -36.92 -12.12 18.60
C ASP A 748 -36.86 -13.26 17.56
N ILE A 749 -35.70 -13.92 17.43
CA ILE A 749 -35.37 -15.00 16.48
C ILE A 749 -34.45 -16.01 17.21
N PRO A 750 -34.95 -16.74 18.22
CA PRO A 750 -34.12 -17.54 19.13
C PRO A 750 -33.40 -18.72 18.46
N ASP A 751 -33.80 -19.09 17.24
CA ASP A 751 -33.19 -20.15 16.44
C ASP A 751 -32.12 -19.62 15.46
N ALA A 752 -31.94 -18.31 15.35
CA ALA A 752 -30.83 -17.72 14.60
C ALA A 752 -29.49 -17.95 15.30
N LYS A 753 -28.44 -18.16 14.51
CA LYS A 753 -27.06 -18.13 14.95
C LYS A 753 -26.39 -16.84 14.54
N ILE A 754 -25.48 -16.38 15.39
CA ILE A 754 -24.82 -15.09 15.26
C ILE A 754 -23.31 -15.32 15.16
N MET A 755 -22.73 -14.82 14.09
CA MET A 755 -21.29 -14.71 13.90
C MET A 755 -20.87 -13.24 14.12
N VAL A 756 -19.79 -13.00 14.85
CA VAL A 756 -19.25 -11.65 15.06
C VAL A 756 -17.80 -11.54 14.62
N GLY A 757 -17.38 -10.35 14.23
CA GLY A 757 -15.99 -10.05 13.88
C GLY A 757 -15.69 -8.55 13.90
N GLY A 758 -14.44 -8.21 13.56
CA GLY A 758 -13.92 -6.84 13.51
C GLY A 758 -12.74 -6.61 14.44
N ALA A 759 -11.92 -5.58 14.16
CA ALA A 759 -10.58 -5.44 14.75
C ALA A 759 -10.56 -5.27 16.27
N VAL A 760 -11.66 -4.80 16.86
CA VAL A 760 -11.80 -4.59 18.31
C VAL A 760 -12.45 -5.77 19.04
N LEU A 761 -12.79 -6.85 18.32
CA LEU A 761 -13.42 -8.05 18.87
C LEU A 761 -12.38 -9.12 19.20
N THR A 762 -12.58 -9.80 20.33
CA THR A 762 -11.82 -10.98 20.74
C THR A 762 -12.73 -12.19 20.88
N GLU A 763 -12.15 -13.40 20.86
CA GLU A 763 -12.91 -14.63 21.07
C GLU A 763 -13.59 -14.65 22.46
N GLU A 764 -12.86 -14.21 23.50
CA GLU A 764 -13.38 -14.10 24.86
C GLU A 764 -14.62 -13.20 24.91
N TYR A 765 -14.53 -12.01 24.31
CA TYR A 765 -15.65 -11.07 24.32
C TYR A 765 -16.84 -11.55 23.49
N SER A 766 -16.60 -12.23 22.36
CA SER A 766 -17.67 -12.81 21.55
C SER A 766 -18.56 -13.75 22.39
N ARG A 767 -17.96 -14.50 23.32
CA ARG A 767 -18.67 -15.39 24.24
C ARG A 767 -19.45 -14.61 25.30
N GLU A 768 -18.87 -13.53 25.83
CA GLU A 768 -19.53 -12.65 26.82
C GLU A 768 -20.83 -12.03 26.27
N ILE A 769 -20.83 -11.61 25.01
CA ILE A 769 -22.02 -11.05 24.36
C ILE A 769 -22.98 -12.11 23.80
N ASN A 770 -22.75 -13.39 24.09
CA ASN A 770 -23.55 -14.52 23.62
C ASN A 770 -23.61 -14.66 22.08
N ALA A 771 -22.53 -14.32 21.37
CA ALA A 771 -22.39 -14.72 19.98
C ALA A 771 -22.16 -16.23 19.88
N ASN A 772 -22.57 -16.85 18.77
CA ASN A 772 -22.36 -18.27 18.54
C ASN A 772 -20.98 -18.56 17.92
N PHE A 773 -20.49 -17.65 17.09
CA PHE A 773 -19.25 -17.82 16.36
C PHE A 773 -18.43 -16.52 16.35
N TYR A 774 -17.10 -16.65 16.34
CA TYR A 774 -16.16 -15.55 16.24
C TYR A 774 -15.25 -15.72 15.02
N GLY A 775 -15.40 -14.83 14.05
CA GLY A 775 -14.53 -14.75 12.88
C GLY A 775 -13.36 -13.81 13.16
N LYS A 776 -12.20 -14.36 13.52
CA LYS A 776 -10.96 -13.57 13.75
C LYS A 776 -10.51 -12.79 12.51
N ASP A 777 -10.81 -13.32 11.32
CA ASP A 777 -10.52 -12.73 10.01
C ASP A 777 -11.57 -13.18 8.99
N ALA A 778 -11.46 -12.67 7.76
CA ALA A 778 -12.45 -12.94 6.73
C ALA A 778 -12.51 -14.41 6.29
N LEU A 779 -11.38 -15.12 6.28
CA LEU A 779 -11.32 -16.54 5.89
C LEU A 779 -11.92 -17.42 7.00
N ALA A 780 -11.62 -17.12 8.26
CA ALA A 780 -12.23 -17.76 9.42
C ALA A 780 -13.76 -17.57 9.42
N ALA A 781 -14.24 -16.36 9.11
CA ALA A 781 -15.68 -16.11 8.96
C ALA A 781 -16.30 -16.99 7.87
N VAL A 782 -15.66 -17.12 6.71
CA VAL A 782 -16.12 -18.01 5.63
C VAL A 782 -16.14 -19.48 6.07
N ALA A 783 -15.10 -19.94 6.77
CA ALA A 783 -15.03 -21.30 7.29
C ALA A 783 -16.18 -21.61 8.27
N LEU A 784 -16.52 -20.65 9.14
CA LEU A 784 -17.65 -20.77 10.07
C LEU A 784 -19.01 -20.86 9.34
N VAL A 785 -19.21 -20.04 8.31
CA VAL A 785 -20.44 -20.11 7.48
C VAL A 785 -20.53 -21.46 6.76
N LYS A 786 -19.42 -21.96 6.20
CA LYS A 786 -19.36 -23.31 5.60
C LYS A 786 -19.72 -24.39 6.60
N GLN A 787 -19.15 -24.33 7.81
CA GLN A 787 -19.43 -25.29 8.88
C GLN A 787 -20.92 -25.29 9.25
N PHE A 788 -21.50 -24.11 9.52
CA PHE A 788 -22.90 -23.97 9.90
C PHE A 788 -23.86 -24.64 8.89
N TYR A 789 -23.63 -24.44 7.59
CA TYR A 789 -24.45 -25.02 6.53
C TYR A 789 -24.11 -26.46 6.16
N SER A 790 -22.99 -27.00 6.65
CA SER A 790 -22.67 -28.42 6.52
C SER A 790 -23.32 -29.29 7.59
N GLU A 791 -23.67 -28.68 8.72
CA GLU A 791 -24.29 -29.33 9.89
C GLU A 791 -25.83 -29.31 9.85
N GLN A 792 -26.44 -28.62 8.87
CA GLN A 792 -27.88 -28.61 8.58
C GLN A 792 -28.23 -29.58 7.44
#